data_AF-A0A098LS83-F1
#
_entry.id   AF-A0A098LS83-F1
#
_cell.length_a   1.000
_cell.length_b   1.000
_cell.length_c   1.000
_cell.angle_alpha   90.00
_cell.angle_beta   90.00
_cell.angle_gamma   90.00
#
_symmetry.space_group_name_H-M   'P 1'
#
loop_
_entity.id
_entity.type
_entity.pdbx_description
1 polymer ?
#
loop_
_entity_poly.entity_id
_entity_poly.type
_entity_poly.pdbx_seq_one_letter_code
_entity_poly.pdbx_strand_id
1 'polypeptide(L)'
;MKKNYLHTIFNTKLLQLYLLFLFVTVSHAQVVLESEIKITDLGLHFNGSKIGGSDPDNGNPEAYDFFFGRNISAHGDAVKTYKEYVFMTWYRGGKLDRHMMLSRYNTITGTLATIEFPHRHTGFQNRWWIGESHNTIAVGISPLDGTIHLLYDMHAYSPTKPSDGSLAQDYFRYSYSIKDAASLPDDEFTLDKFVKNSNGGYKHLRMPGVAPQSEFLALTYPKFFQNDLGDLLMFMREGGNNNGMYKFIKYDANTGTWGNFIDFNSLNARRQPGIEHNWGLYGDIKYVNGKIRIGFQRRLADNNDKYMYQNGVYYAYSDDQTGATEWKNHRGEPFSLPLFDADKIKVMEPGDYVETTGKDRVRIVGGFDWTVTANGDVHIKSQVRDLDNNVTKDLHTYKPAGATEFITSEDFSGGAAFYTSGASVFLIGLNNGRVYVEKADGGTNNFERVYEATGGRRYDHGVVHIENGKAYYYLMEDSSGSAQPLYLQIIDLDVDPVDPTLPNNFTIQSVGETCVDKNNGKLIINAAAAFNYTTTINGETYNFIKDITIEDLPPGTYNFCIDMDGINRSNCYEVTIEAAQDLTGKIEVSKQSANVSVQTGKGPYTVIKNGKQLFETYQSNFSLDVNHGDKIQIKSKEACQGEMEKTINLLQDLKAYPNPSTGLFEMYIPNSIDTIDLEVYNIQSQLVVSKTFTASAGKVQLNLENKPKGIYFVKVNLEKPVFIKLIKK
;
A
#
# COMPACT_ATOMS: atom_id res chain seq x y z
N MET A 1 -43.70 50.42 -73.85
CA MET A 1 -42.28 50.22 -73.46
C MET A 1 -42.19 50.18 -71.94
N LYS A 2 -41.31 49.32 -71.42
CA LYS A 2 -41.45 48.59 -70.14
C LYS A 2 -41.54 49.47 -68.89
N LYS A 3 -42.47 49.09 -68.00
CA LYS A 3 -42.48 49.39 -66.56
C LYS A 3 -41.15 48.96 -65.92
N ASN A 4 -40.68 49.67 -64.89
CA ASN A 4 -39.99 49.02 -63.78
C ASN A 4 -40.29 49.75 -62.46
N TYR A 5 -40.61 48.92 -61.47
CA TYR A 5 -41.13 49.21 -60.14
C TYR A 5 -40.00 49.30 -59.10
N LEU A 6 -40.33 49.99 -58.01
CA LEU A 6 -39.61 50.15 -56.75
C LEU A 6 -39.03 48.86 -56.15
N HIS A 7 -37.97 48.98 -55.34
CA HIS A 7 -38.04 48.53 -53.93
C HIS A 7 -37.00 49.19 -53.01
N THR A 8 -37.50 49.57 -51.86
CA THR A 8 -36.88 50.26 -50.72
C THR A 8 -35.95 49.29 -49.96
N ILE A 9 -34.69 49.69 -49.72
CA ILE A 9 -33.73 48.90 -48.93
C ILE A 9 -33.85 49.35 -47.47
N PHE A 10 -34.37 48.45 -46.62
CA PHE A 10 -34.38 48.57 -45.17
C PHE A 10 -33.17 47.84 -44.55
N ASN A 11 -32.61 48.46 -43.51
CA ASN A 11 -31.49 48.03 -42.68
C ASN A 11 -31.45 46.53 -42.32
N THR A 12 -30.41 45.83 -42.75
CA THR A 12 -29.93 44.57 -42.16
C THR A 12 -28.40 44.62 -41.99
N LYS A 13 -27.93 45.43 -41.04
CA LYS A 13 -26.57 45.35 -40.50
C LYS A 13 -26.60 45.41 -38.98
N LEU A 14 -27.29 44.47 -38.34
CA LEU A 14 -27.17 44.28 -36.88
C LEU A 14 -27.57 42.86 -36.43
N LEU A 15 -27.34 41.84 -37.26
CA LEU A 15 -27.60 40.43 -36.90
C LEU A 15 -26.56 39.46 -37.49
N GLN A 16 -25.31 39.90 -37.63
CA GLN A 16 -24.14 39.07 -37.98
C GLN A 16 -22.93 39.40 -37.09
N LEU A 17 -23.19 39.85 -35.86
CA LEU A 17 -22.16 40.12 -34.84
C LEU A 17 -22.42 39.34 -33.54
N TYR A 18 -23.13 38.21 -33.62
CA TYR A 18 -23.43 37.31 -32.49
C TYR A 18 -23.14 35.83 -32.80
N LEU A 19 -22.33 35.56 -33.83
CA LEU A 19 -21.84 34.21 -34.15
C LEU A 19 -20.34 34.23 -34.49
N LEU A 20 -19.58 35.11 -33.83
CA LEU A 20 -18.12 34.99 -33.79
C LEU A 20 -17.77 34.09 -32.61
N PHE A 21 -17.71 32.79 -32.90
CA PHE A 21 -16.93 31.78 -32.19
C PHE A 21 -16.54 32.08 -30.74
N LEU A 22 -17.42 31.71 -29.81
CA LEU A 22 -17.00 31.01 -28.59
C LEU A 22 -16.47 29.62 -29.00
N PHE A 23 -15.34 29.59 -29.72
CA PHE A 23 -14.44 28.45 -29.62
C PHE A 23 -13.75 28.63 -28.27
N VAL A 24 -14.40 28.15 -27.21
CA VAL A 24 -13.65 27.72 -26.04
C VAL A 24 -12.86 26.53 -26.57
N THR A 25 -11.61 26.78 -26.96
CA THR A 25 -10.60 25.75 -27.02
C THR A 25 -10.52 25.19 -25.61
N VAL A 26 -11.21 24.08 -25.36
CA VAL A 26 -10.83 23.19 -24.28
C VAL A 26 -9.45 22.70 -24.70
N SER A 27 -8.39 23.33 -24.17
CA SER A 27 -7.07 22.74 -24.25
C SER A 27 -7.16 21.47 -23.42
N HIS A 28 -7.36 20.34 -24.08
CA HIS A 28 -7.04 19.07 -23.45
C HIS A 28 -5.55 19.16 -23.15
N ALA A 29 -5.21 19.17 -21.86
CA ALA A 29 -3.84 19.04 -21.44
C ALA A 29 -3.27 17.73 -22.03
N GLN A 30 -2.02 17.75 -22.43
CA GLN A 30 -1.40 16.71 -23.26
C GLN A 30 0.01 16.43 -22.72
N VAL A 31 0.38 15.15 -22.65
CA VAL A 31 1.75 14.71 -22.34
C VAL A 31 2.74 15.46 -23.21
N VAL A 32 3.72 16.13 -22.60
CA VAL A 32 4.63 17.04 -23.29
C VAL A 32 6.07 16.87 -22.81
N LEU A 33 7.01 16.91 -23.75
CA LEU A 33 8.43 17.04 -23.44
C LEU A 33 8.71 18.47 -22.96
N GLU A 34 9.08 18.62 -21.69
CA GLU A 34 9.41 19.93 -21.12
C GLU A 34 10.83 20.34 -21.46
N SER A 35 11.77 19.39 -21.37
CA SER A 35 13.18 19.67 -21.60
C SER A 35 13.95 18.42 -21.99
N GLU A 36 15.03 18.63 -22.75
CA GLU A 36 16.04 17.64 -23.08
C GLU A 36 17.42 18.24 -22.75
N ILE A 37 18.11 17.62 -21.79
CA ILE A 37 19.36 18.11 -21.23
C ILE A 37 20.47 17.15 -21.58
N LYS A 38 21.56 17.65 -22.17
CA LYS A 38 22.77 16.86 -22.39
C LYS A 38 23.54 16.73 -21.08
N ILE A 39 23.84 15.50 -20.67
CA ILE A 39 24.57 15.20 -19.44
C ILE A 39 26.06 15.06 -19.72
N THR A 40 26.43 14.33 -20.77
CA THR A 40 27.82 14.09 -21.15
C THR A 40 27.91 13.61 -22.59
N ASP A 41 29.10 13.70 -23.21
CA ASP A 41 29.44 13.04 -24.47
C ASP A 41 30.07 11.65 -24.25
N LEU A 42 30.33 11.29 -22.99
CA LEU A 42 31.26 10.23 -22.62
C LEU A 42 30.57 9.12 -21.83
N GLY A 43 29.34 8.72 -22.11
CA GLY A 43 28.73 7.53 -21.51
C GLY A 43 29.38 6.23 -22.03
N LEU A 44 29.77 5.32 -21.14
CA LEU A 44 30.35 4.03 -21.53
C LEU A 44 29.29 3.12 -22.14
N HIS A 45 29.60 2.57 -23.32
CA HIS A 45 28.81 1.56 -24.04
C HIS A 45 29.73 0.46 -24.58
N PHE A 46 29.27 -0.79 -24.61
CA PHE A 46 30.05 -1.89 -25.17
C PHE A 46 29.78 -2.05 -26.67
N ASN A 47 30.64 -1.44 -27.50
CA ASN A 47 30.49 -1.41 -28.95
C ASN A 47 31.17 -2.59 -29.68
N GLY A 48 31.88 -3.47 -28.96
CA GLY A 48 32.57 -4.62 -29.54
C GLY A 48 31.66 -5.80 -29.84
N SER A 49 32.24 -7.00 -29.80
CA SER A 49 31.55 -8.28 -30.05
C SER A 49 31.14 -8.95 -28.74
N LYS A 50 30.11 -9.81 -28.82
CA LYS A 50 29.78 -10.71 -27.73
C LYS A 50 30.78 -11.87 -27.71
N ILE A 51 31.47 -12.07 -26.59
CA ILE A 51 32.57 -13.04 -26.46
C ILE A 51 32.37 -13.99 -25.27
N GLY A 52 33.17 -15.05 -25.21
CA GLY A 52 33.23 -15.98 -24.08
C GLY A 52 33.94 -15.36 -22.88
N GLY A 53 33.57 -15.81 -21.67
CA GLY A 53 34.12 -15.26 -20.43
C GLY A 53 35.61 -15.56 -20.20
N SER A 54 36.16 -16.52 -20.96
CA SER A 54 37.57 -16.89 -20.94
C SER A 54 38.44 -16.12 -21.94
N ASP A 55 37.84 -15.36 -22.85
CA ASP A 55 38.54 -14.83 -24.02
C ASP A 55 39.56 -13.74 -23.65
N PRO A 56 40.71 -13.69 -24.35
CA PRO A 56 41.74 -12.68 -24.12
C PRO A 56 41.27 -11.29 -24.56
N ASP A 57 41.99 -10.25 -24.13
CA ASP A 57 41.77 -8.90 -24.64
C ASP A 57 42.00 -8.87 -26.17
N ASN A 58 41.08 -8.26 -26.91
CA ASN A 58 41.16 -8.11 -28.35
C ASN A 58 42.27 -7.11 -28.80
N GLY A 59 42.91 -6.42 -27.86
CA GLY A 59 44.00 -5.47 -28.09
C GLY A 59 43.57 -4.17 -28.78
N ASN A 60 42.29 -4.00 -29.08
CA ASN A 60 41.72 -2.81 -29.71
C ASN A 60 41.14 -1.87 -28.63
N PRO A 61 41.68 -0.66 -28.45
CA PRO A 61 41.14 0.31 -27.48
C PRO A 61 39.79 0.90 -27.92
N GLU A 62 39.44 0.83 -29.20
CA GLU A 62 38.20 1.39 -29.76
C GLU A 62 37.04 0.40 -29.76
N ALA A 63 37.30 -0.90 -29.53
CA ALA A 63 36.29 -1.95 -29.53
C ALA A 63 36.22 -2.65 -28.16
N TYR A 64 35.11 -2.45 -27.45
CA TYR A 64 34.89 -3.03 -26.13
C TYR A 64 33.95 -4.22 -26.22
N ASP A 65 34.52 -5.42 -26.24
CA ASP A 65 33.78 -6.69 -26.25
C ASP A 65 33.02 -6.90 -24.94
N PHE A 66 31.97 -7.73 -24.94
CA PHE A 66 31.09 -7.92 -23.78
C PHE A 66 30.61 -9.37 -23.65
N PHE A 67 30.19 -9.76 -22.44
CA PHE A 67 29.71 -11.12 -22.18
C PHE A 67 28.18 -11.24 -22.24
N PHE A 68 27.45 -10.25 -21.73
CA PHE A 68 25.98 -10.26 -21.64
C PHE A 68 25.32 -9.33 -22.66
N GLY A 69 24.93 -8.12 -22.25
CA GLY A 69 24.41 -7.05 -23.09
C GLY A 69 25.41 -5.92 -23.28
N ARG A 70 25.05 -4.92 -24.10
CA ARG A 70 25.90 -3.77 -24.41
C ARG A 70 25.80 -2.60 -23.42
N ASN A 71 24.74 -2.58 -22.62
CA ASN A 71 24.28 -1.40 -21.91
C ASN A 71 24.82 -1.40 -20.47
N ILE A 72 25.34 -0.26 -20.01
CA ILE A 72 25.93 -0.13 -18.66
C ILE A 72 25.79 1.28 -18.06
N SER A 73 25.77 2.32 -18.90
CA SER A 73 25.38 3.69 -18.51
C SER A 73 23.93 3.93 -18.91
N ALA A 74 23.19 4.82 -18.23
CA ALA A 74 21.73 4.95 -18.40
C ALA A 74 21.00 3.59 -18.29
N HIS A 75 21.46 2.75 -17.36
CA HIS A 75 21.00 1.38 -17.14
C HIS A 75 20.96 1.05 -15.64
N GLY A 76 19.96 0.27 -15.21
CA GLY A 76 19.69 0.00 -13.80
C GLY A 76 19.04 1.17 -13.08
N ASP A 77 19.22 1.26 -11.76
CA ASP A 77 18.63 2.29 -10.90
C ASP A 77 19.48 3.59 -10.86
N ALA A 78 19.73 4.14 -12.06
CA ALA A 78 20.77 5.14 -12.30
C ALA A 78 20.29 6.60 -12.34
N VAL A 79 19.02 6.87 -12.04
CA VAL A 79 18.44 8.22 -12.03
C VAL A 79 17.47 8.37 -10.87
N LYS A 80 17.61 9.46 -10.10
CA LYS A 80 16.73 9.84 -8.98
C LYS A 80 16.54 11.34 -8.91
N THR A 81 15.38 11.78 -8.46
CA THR A 81 15.10 13.16 -8.11
C THR A 81 15.29 13.40 -6.61
N TYR A 82 15.65 14.62 -6.24
CA TYR A 82 15.64 15.10 -4.87
C TYR A 82 15.55 16.63 -4.88
N LYS A 83 14.45 17.17 -4.35
CA LYS A 83 14.12 18.61 -4.45
C LYS A 83 14.22 19.09 -5.90
N GLU A 84 14.95 20.18 -6.16
CA GLU A 84 15.22 20.73 -7.49
C GLU A 84 16.29 19.96 -8.31
N TYR A 85 16.84 18.86 -7.78
CA TYR A 85 17.95 18.15 -8.41
C TYR A 85 17.53 16.83 -9.04
N VAL A 86 18.20 16.49 -10.14
CA VAL A 86 18.19 15.15 -10.73
C VAL A 86 19.60 14.58 -10.66
N PHE A 87 19.77 13.46 -9.96
CA PHE A 87 21.01 12.72 -9.83
C PHE A 87 21.06 11.60 -10.86
N MET A 88 22.20 11.48 -11.55
CA MET A 88 22.42 10.47 -12.59
C MET A 88 23.80 9.84 -12.44
N THR A 89 23.85 8.51 -12.48
CA THR A 89 25.10 7.75 -12.42
C THR A 89 25.43 7.13 -13.77
N TRP A 90 26.73 7.05 -14.09
CA TRP A 90 27.21 6.50 -15.35
C TRP A 90 28.68 6.10 -15.25
N TYR A 91 29.16 5.33 -16.22
CA TYR A 91 30.59 5.11 -16.37
C TYR A 91 31.13 5.96 -17.50
N ARG A 92 32.30 6.57 -17.31
CA ARG A 92 32.95 7.36 -18.36
C ARG A 92 33.47 6.46 -19.47
N GLY A 93 33.14 6.85 -20.68
CA GLY A 93 33.29 6.10 -21.91
C GLY A 93 34.73 6.06 -22.40
N GLY A 94 34.95 5.16 -23.35
CA GLY A 94 36.28 4.74 -23.75
C GLY A 94 36.67 3.48 -22.99
N LYS A 95 36.99 2.41 -23.72
CA LYS A 95 37.37 1.11 -23.16
C LYS A 95 38.46 1.23 -22.10
N LEU A 96 39.41 2.16 -22.25
CA LEU A 96 40.53 2.39 -21.34
C LEU A 96 40.28 3.43 -20.25
N ASP A 97 39.07 3.97 -20.09
CA ASP A 97 38.71 4.94 -19.04
C ASP A 97 37.82 4.27 -17.98
N ARG A 98 36.50 4.20 -18.18
CA ARG A 98 35.54 3.45 -17.36
C ARG A 98 35.33 3.97 -15.93
N HIS A 99 35.75 5.18 -15.59
CA HIS A 99 35.55 5.72 -14.24
C HIS A 99 34.07 5.82 -13.90
N MET A 100 33.71 5.53 -12.65
CA MET A 100 32.37 5.78 -12.14
C MET A 100 32.14 7.28 -11.98
N MET A 101 30.97 7.75 -12.42
CA MET A 101 30.59 9.16 -12.42
C MET A 101 29.25 9.34 -11.70
N LEU A 102 29.12 10.44 -10.97
CA LEU A 102 27.86 10.93 -10.40
C LEU A 102 27.63 12.37 -10.86
N SER A 103 26.59 12.60 -11.63
CA SER A 103 26.17 13.93 -12.07
C SER A 103 24.93 14.38 -11.30
N ARG A 104 24.88 15.67 -10.95
CA ARG A 104 23.72 16.33 -10.33
C ARG A 104 23.32 17.52 -11.20
N TYR A 105 22.13 17.45 -11.77
CA TYR A 105 21.53 18.51 -12.58
C TYR A 105 20.57 19.32 -11.72
N ASN A 106 20.73 20.64 -11.69
CA ASN A 106 19.81 21.56 -11.03
C ASN A 106 18.75 22.05 -12.03
N THR A 107 17.50 21.68 -11.80
CA THR A 107 16.36 22.00 -12.68
C THR A 107 15.97 23.47 -12.70
N ILE A 108 16.36 24.25 -11.68
CA ILE A 108 16.05 25.68 -11.57
C ILE A 108 17.10 26.51 -12.31
N THR A 109 18.38 26.22 -12.07
CA THR A 109 19.50 27.01 -12.63
C THR A 109 19.97 26.48 -13.99
N GLY A 110 19.66 25.22 -14.31
CA GLY A 110 20.18 24.52 -15.48
C GLY A 110 21.65 24.08 -15.36
N THR A 111 22.25 24.16 -14.16
CA THR A 111 23.65 23.79 -13.94
C THR A 111 23.83 22.29 -13.76
N LEU A 112 25.01 21.79 -14.14
CA LEU A 112 25.39 20.39 -14.01
C LEU A 112 26.72 20.28 -13.27
N ALA A 113 26.71 19.67 -12.09
CA ALA A 113 27.91 19.32 -11.34
C ALA A 113 28.19 17.82 -11.49
N THR A 114 29.45 17.41 -11.66
CA THR A 114 29.81 15.99 -11.82
C THR A 114 31.03 15.62 -10.98
N ILE A 115 30.88 14.53 -10.23
CA ILE A 115 31.94 13.92 -9.44
C ILE A 115 32.48 12.68 -10.17
N GLU A 116 33.79 12.64 -10.35
CA GLU A 116 34.52 11.44 -10.76
C GLU A 116 34.94 10.65 -9.52
N PHE A 117 34.68 9.34 -9.54
CA PHE A 117 35.18 8.42 -8.53
C PHE A 117 36.40 7.64 -9.03
N PRO A 118 37.36 7.28 -8.16
CA PRO A 118 38.53 6.49 -8.57
C PRO A 118 38.20 5.07 -9.06
N HIS A 119 37.00 4.57 -8.75
CA HIS A 119 36.57 3.24 -9.20
C HIS A 119 36.36 3.23 -10.71
N ARG A 120 36.78 2.15 -11.35
CA ARG A 120 36.61 1.91 -12.78
C ARG A 120 35.90 0.58 -12.98
N HIS A 121 34.98 0.50 -13.94
CA HIS A 121 34.29 -0.76 -14.24
C HIS A 121 35.31 -1.91 -14.42
N THR A 122 35.10 -2.98 -13.65
CA THR A 122 36.04 -4.13 -13.61
C THR A 122 35.71 -5.23 -14.62
N GLY A 123 34.61 -5.11 -15.36
CA GLY A 123 34.22 -6.09 -16.37
C GLY A 123 33.79 -7.44 -15.81
N PHE A 124 33.60 -8.40 -16.72
CA PHE A 124 33.12 -9.74 -16.39
C PHE A 124 34.14 -10.48 -15.52
N GLN A 125 33.75 -10.79 -14.28
CA GLN A 125 34.60 -11.50 -13.32
C GLN A 125 36.00 -10.87 -13.15
N ASN A 126 36.04 -9.54 -13.02
CA ASN A 126 37.27 -8.75 -12.85
C ASN A 126 38.20 -8.72 -14.08
N ARG A 127 37.70 -9.12 -15.26
CA ARG A 127 38.39 -8.97 -16.55
C ARG A 127 37.93 -7.69 -17.21
N TRP A 128 38.66 -6.60 -16.94
CA TRP A 128 38.26 -5.26 -17.35
C TRP A 128 38.06 -5.10 -18.86
N TRP A 129 38.66 -5.95 -19.71
CA TRP A 129 38.50 -5.90 -21.17
C TRP A 129 37.20 -6.54 -21.69
N ILE A 130 36.42 -7.18 -20.83
CA ILE A 130 35.12 -7.78 -21.17
C ILE A 130 34.02 -7.01 -20.45
N GLY A 131 33.19 -6.28 -21.18
CA GLY A 131 32.03 -5.57 -20.66
C GLY A 131 31.03 -6.49 -19.96
N GLU A 132 30.54 -6.05 -18.81
CA GLU A 132 29.58 -6.74 -17.97
C GLU A 132 28.37 -5.84 -17.70
N SER A 133 27.25 -6.10 -18.38
CA SER A 133 26.04 -5.26 -18.30
C SER A 133 25.28 -5.37 -16.98
N HIS A 134 25.55 -6.37 -16.14
CA HIS A 134 24.91 -6.51 -14.81
C HIS A 134 25.38 -5.48 -13.80
N ASN A 135 26.53 -4.86 -14.08
CA ASN A 135 27.33 -4.09 -13.14
C ASN A 135 26.97 -2.59 -13.10
N THR A 136 25.66 -2.30 -13.06
CA THR A 136 25.10 -0.94 -13.02
C THR A 136 25.57 -0.14 -11.79
N ILE A 137 25.26 1.15 -11.75
CA ILE A 137 25.49 2.03 -10.59
C ILE A 137 24.13 2.50 -10.09
N ALA A 138 23.65 1.94 -8.99
CA ALA A 138 22.44 2.43 -8.34
C ALA A 138 22.73 3.66 -7.50
N VAL A 139 21.82 4.65 -7.54
CA VAL A 139 21.86 5.84 -6.68
C VAL A 139 20.59 5.93 -5.84
N GLY A 140 20.78 6.16 -4.53
CA GLY A 140 19.71 6.45 -3.59
C GLY A 140 20.02 7.75 -2.86
N ILE A 141 19.03 8.62 -2.72
CA ILE A 141 19.15 9.86 -1.94
C ILE A 141 18.19 9.72 -0.77
N SER A 142 18.70 9.92 0.46
CA SER A 142 17.85 9.94 1.65
C SER A 142 17.18 11.32 1.75
N PRO A 143 15.84 11.41 1.72
CA PRO A 143 15.16 12.68 1.87
C PRO A 143 15.27 13.25 3.29
N LEU A 144 15.54 12.39 4.28
CA LEU A 144 15.54 12.72 5.71
C LEU A 144 16.83 13.40 6.20
N ASP A 145 17.98 13.12 5.58
CA ASP A 145 19.29 13.67 5.98
C ASP A 145 20.20 14.03 4.79
N GLY A 146 19.67 14.00 3.56
CA GLY A 146 20.37 14.45 2.36
C GLY A 146 21.62 13.65 2.00
N THR A 147 21.79 12.45 2.56
CA THR A 147 22.91 11.55 2.20
C THR A 147 22.68 10.90 0.84
N ILE A 148 23.78 10.70 0.11
CA ILE A 148 23.83 10.04 -1.19
C ILE A 148 24.42 8.65 -0.98
N HIS A 149 23.78 7.64 -1.54
CA HIS A 149 24.13 6.23 -1.42
C HIS A 149 24.34 5.63 -2.81
N LEU A 150 25.48 4.96 -3.01
CA LEU A 150 25.87 4.37 -4.29
C LEU A 150 26.22 2.90 -4.10
N LEU A 151 25.64 2.03 -4.93
CA LEU A 151 26.01 0.62 -5.05
C LEU A 151 26.29 0.30 -6.50
N TYR A 152 27.43 -0.32 -6.78
CA TYR A 152 27.89 -0.41 -8.17
C TYR A 152 28.75 -1.60 -8.49
N ASP A 153 28.78 -1.97 -9.76
CA ASP A 153 29.75 -2.89 -10.33
C ASP A 153 29.75 -4.27 -9.64
N MET A 154 28.58 -4.87 -9.41
CA MET A 154 28.46 -6.16 -8.69
C MET A 154 27.65 -7.18 -9.49
N HIS A 155 28.24 -8.35 -9.70
CA HIS A 155 27.54 -9.51 -10.28
C HIS A 155 27.85 -10.80 -9.50
N ALA A 156 27.21 -10.89 -8.33
CA ALA A 156 27.31 -12.03 -7.44
C ALA A 156 28.76 -12.40 -7.11
N TYR A 157 29.57 -11.39 -6.79
CA TYR A 157 30.95 -11.56 -6.37
C TYR A 157 31.02 -12.03 -4.91
N SER A 158 32.13 -12.66 -4.57
CA SER A 158 32.41 -13.14 -3.21
C SER A 158 33.92 -13.24 -3.00
N PRO A 159 34.38 -13.57 -1.78
CA PRO A 159 35.78 -13.88 -1.53
C PRO A 159 36.42 -14.90 -2.48
N THR A 160 35.60 -15.76 -3.07
CA THR A 160 36.02 -16.88 -3.93
C THR A 160 35.41 -16.79 -5.33
N LYS A 161 34.79 -15.67 -5.70
CA LYS A 161 34.23 -15.44 -7.03
C LYS A 161 34.63 -14.06 -7.54
N PRO A 162 35.48 -13.98 -8.58
CA PRO A 162 36.06 -15.07 -9.38
C PRO A 162 36.92 -16.08 -8.61
N SER A 163 37.09 -17.27 -9.19
CA SER A 163 37.82 -18.39 -8.55
C SER A 163 39.29 -18.11 -8.27
N ASP A 164 39.86 -17.06 -8.88
CA ASP A 164 41.23 -16.59 -8.62
C ASP A 164 41.35 -15.72 -7.35
N GLY A 165 40.24 -15.42 -6.68
CA GLY A 165 40.21 -14.60 -5.45
C GLY A 165 40.50 -13.12 -5.68
N SER A 166 40.54 -12.64 -6.93
CA SER A 166 40.93 -11.25 -7.25
C SER A 166 39.96 -10.19 -6.73
N LEU A 167 38.74 -10.58 -6.34
CA LEU A 167 37.74 -9.73 -5.68
C LEU A 167 37.60 -9.99 -4.18
N ALA A 168 38.58 -10.67 -3.54
CA ALA A 168 38.42 -11.11 -2.16
C ALA A 168 38.19 -10.00 -1.13
N GLN A 169 38.60 -8.77 -1.46
CA GLN A 169 38.43 -7.56 -0.64
C GLN A 169 37.64 -6.48 -1.39
N ASP A 170 36.91 -6.83 -2.46
CA ASP A 170 36.23 -5.86 -3.36
C ASP A 170 34.91 -6.40 -3.96
N TYR A 171 34.33 -7.45 -3.36
CA TYR A 171 33.15 -8.14 -3.87
C TYR A 171 31.82 -7.39 -3.63
N PHE A 172 31.80 -6.49 -2.65
CA PHE A 172 30.68 -5.60 -2.37
C PHE A 172 31.18 -4.16 -2.39
N ARG A 173 30.49 -3.28 -3.13
CA ARG A 173 31.01 -1.98 -3.52
C ARG A 173 29.99 -0.90 -3.22
N TYR A 174 30.12 -0.33 -2.03
CA TYR A 174 29.25 0.73 -1.53
C TYR A 174 30.04 2.02 -1.31
N SER A 175 29.46 3.16 -1.71
CA SER A 175 29.97 4.50 -1.36
C SER A 175 28.82 5.34 -0.84
N TYR A 176 29.10 6.23 0.11
CA TYR A 176 28.10 7.13 0.65
C TYR A 176 28.69 8.48 1.05
N SER A 177 27.85 9.51 1.05
CA SER A 177 28.24 10.86 1.44
C SER A 177 28.07 11.13 2.93
N ILE A 178 28.63 12.25 3.38
CA ILE A 178 28.22 12.90 4.61
C ILE A 178 26.77 13.43 4.48
N LYS A 179 26.15 13.80 5.61
CA LYS A 179 24.82 14.42 5.65
C LYS A 179 24.76 15.71 4.83
N ASP A 180 23.58 15.99 4.30
CA ASP A 180 23.23 17.17 3.51
C ASP A 180 24.00 17.36 2.19
N ALA A 181 24.87 16.41 1.81
CA ALA A 181 25.69 16.51 0.60
C ALA A 181 24.87 16.68 -0.68
N ALA A 182 23.65 16.13 -0.73
CA ALA A 182 22.75 16.26 -1.87
C ALA A 182 22.37 17.72 -2.19
N SER A 183 22.30 18.60 -1.18
CA SER A 183 21.86 20.00 -1.33
C SER A 183 23.00 21.02 -1.38
N LEU A 184 24.27 20.59 -1.33
CA LEU A 184 25.41 21.52 -1.31
C LEU A 184 25.47 22.40 -2.57
N PRO A 185 26.05 23.61 -2.51
CA PRO A 185 26.38 24.38 -3.70
C PRO A 185 27.19 23.57 -4.74
N ASP A 186 27.09 23.91 -6.03
CA ASP A 186 27.73 23.14 -7.11
C ASP A 186 29.26 23.06 -6.99
N ASP A 187 29.90 24.11 -6.49
CA ASP A 187 31.35 24.16 -6.24
C ASP A 187 31.80 23.37 -5.00
N GLU A 188 30.87 23.05 -4.10
CA GLU A 188 31.09 22.18 -2.93
C GLU A 188 30.65 20.73 -3.17
N PHE A 189 29.99 20.43 -4.29
CA PHE A 189 29.56 19.08 -4.67
C PHE A 189 30.74 18.26 -5.22
N THR A 190 31.62 17.86 -4.32
CA THR A 190 32.94 17.29 -4.64
C THR A 190 33.17 15.92 -3.97
N LEU A 191 34.16 15.17 -4.45
CA LEU A 191 34.47 13.82 -3.99
C LEU A 191 34.80 13.73 -2.48
N ASP A 192 35.36 14.78 -1.88
CA ASP A 192 35.66 14.82 -0.43
C ASP A 192 34.42 14.79 0.46
N LYS A 193 33.22 14.98 -0.10
CA LYS A 193 31.95 14.78 0.61
C LYS A 193 31.58 13.30 0.77
N PHE A 194 32.30 12.39 0.12
CA PHE A 194 32.13 10.95 0.29
C PHE A 194 33.02 10.38 1.39
N VAL A 195 32.49 9.42 2.14
CA VAL A 195 33.19 8.84 3.29
C VAL A 195 34.22 7.83 2.81
N LYS A 196 35.47 8.01 3.25
CA LYS A 196 36.56 7.07 2.97
C LYS A 196 36.48 5.83 3.87
N ASN A 197 36.89 4.68 3.34
CA ASN A 197 37.12 3.45 4.06
C ASN A 197 38.46 3.52 4.83
N SER A 198 38.76 2.48 5.62
CA SER A 198 39.99 2.40 6.42
C SER A 198 41.30 2.43 5.61
N ASN A 199 41.24 2.12 4.31
CA ASN A 199 42.37 2.13 3.38
C ASN A 199 42.47 3.45 2.59
N GLY A 200 41.64 4.45 2.91
CA GLY A 200 41.62 5.76 2.24
C GLY A 200 40.87 5.81 0.89
N GLY A 201 40.29 4.70 0.43
CA GLY A 201 39.43 4.64 -0.76
C GLY A 201 37.95 4.87 -0.43
N TYR A 202 37.06 4.89 -1.44
CA TYR A 202 35.62 5.18 -1.22
C TYR A 202 34.72 3.94 -1.27
N LYS A 203 35.29 2.75 -1.44
CA LYS A 203 34.56 1.47 -1.50
C LYS A 203 34.48 0.82 -0.14
N HIS A 204 33.28 0.63 0.37
CA HIS A 204 33.01 -0.08 1.62
C HIS A 204 32.51 -1.48 1.28
N LEU A 205 33.15 -2.50 1.87
CA LEU A 205 32.82 -3.92 1.65
C LEU A 205 31.52 -4.35 2.35
N ARG A 206 30.90 -3.42 3.09
CA ARG A 206 29.60 -3.55 3.72
C ARG A 206 29.00 -2.16 3.91
N MET A 207 27.70 -2.12 4.15
CA MET A 207 27.05 -0.90 4.61
C MET A 207 27.34 -0.67 6.12
N PRO A 208 27.54 0.58 6.57
CA PRO A 208 27.62 0.91 8.00
C PRO A 208 26.35 0.44 8.70
N GLY A 209 26.48 -0.25 9.83
CA GLY A 209 25.34 -0.82 10.54
C GLY A 209 25.65 -2.14 11.22
N VAL A 210 24.59 -2.88 11.53
CA VAL A 210 24.64 -4.10 12.35
C VAL A 210 24.70 -5.39 11.54
N ALA A 211 24.34 -5.36 10.25
CA ALA A 211 24.34 -6.54 9.39
C ALA A 211 25.73 -7.21 9.33
N PRO A 212 25.81 -8.54 9.52
CA PRO A 212 27.09 -9.24 9.48
C PRO A 212 27.67 -9.27 8.07
N GLN A 213 29.01 -9.33 7.96
CA GLN A 213 29.71 -9.32 6.66
C GLN A 213 29.26 -10.44 5.73
N SER A 214 28.81 -11.57 6.28
CA SER A 214 28.28 -12.72 5.54
C SER A 214 27.06 -12.39 4.68
N GLU A 215 26.32 -11.32 5.00
CA GLU A 215 25.15 -10.91 4.24
C GLU A 215 25.47 -10.16 2.95
N PHE A 216 26.69 -9.64 2.81
CA PHE A 216 27.11 -8.82 1.66
C PHE A 216 27.77 -9.66 0.57
N LEU A 217 27.44 -10.95 0.50
CA LEU A 217 28.02 -11.93 -0.42
C LEU A 217 27.09 -12.20 -1.59
N ALA A 218 27.66 -12.39 -2.78
CA ALA A 218 26.96 -12.88 -3.96
C ALA A 218 25.73 -12.07 -4.39
N LEU A 219 25.75 -10.75 -4.15
CA LEU A 219 24.66 -9.83 -4.49
C LEU A 219 24.79 -9.25 -5.92
N THR A 220 23.65 -9.03 -6.57
CA THR A 220 23.52 -8.43 -7.91
C THR A 220 22.29 -7.51 -7.96
N TYR A 221 22.30 -6.56 -8.90
CA TYR A 221 21.19 -5.63 -9.18
C TYR A 221 20.76 -4.79 -7.97
N PRO A 222 21.61 -3.86 -7.51
CA PRO A 222 21.21 -2.92 -6.47
C PRO A 222 20.10 -2.00 -6.98
N LYS A 223 19.13 -1.72 -6.11
CA LYS A 223 18.08 -0.74 -6.37
C LYS A 223 17.60 -0.14 -5.06
N PHE A 224 17.39 1.17 -5.07
CA PHE A 224 16.88 1.96 -3.97
C PHE A 224 15.43 2.38 -4.22
N PHE A 225 14.66 2.39 -3.16
CA PHE A 225 13.29 2.89 -3.13
C PHE A 225 13.01 3.54 -1.77
N GLN A 226 11.97 4.36 -1.72
CA GLN A 226 11.56 5.07 -0.51
C GLN A 226 10.16 4.63 -0.11
N ASN A 227 9.87 4.62 1.19
CA ASN A 227 8.50 4.49 1.70
C ASN A 227 7.85 5.87 1.90
N ASP A 228 6.59 5.91 2.36
CA ASP A 228 5.86 7.18 2.56
C ASP A 228 6.43 8.03 3.71
N LEU A 229 7.21 7.41 4.60
CA LEU A 229 7.92 8.09 5.69
C LEU A 229 9.25 8.71 5.23
N GLY A 230 9.64 8.51 3.96
CA GLY A 230 10.93 8.96 3.44
C GLY A 230 12.11 8.08 3.85
N ASP A 231 11.88 6.91 4.47
CA ASP A 231 12.95 5.95 4.73
C ASP A 231 13.54 5.45 3.41
N LEU A 232 14.86 5.40 3.32
CA LEU A 232 15.54 4.79 2.18
C LEU A 232 15.67 3.28 2.41
N LEU A 233 15.20 2.48 1.46
CA LEU A 233 15.39 1.04 1.41
C LEU A 233 16.23 0.66 0.21
N MET A 234 16.94 -0.45 0.33
CA MET A 234 17.74 -1.05 -0.74
C MET A 234 17.37 -2.52 -0.86
N PHE A 235 17.17 -3.02 -2.07
CA PHE A 235 17.12 -4.46 -2.33
C PHE A 235 18.20 -4.91 -3.31
N MET A 236 18.58 -6.17 -3.18
CA MET A 236 19.46 -6.89 -4.12
C MET A 236 19.03 -8.35 -4.26
N ARG A 237 19.48 -8.98 -5.34
CA ARG A 237 19.34 -10.43 -5.56
C ARG A 237 20.59 -11.17 -5.13
N GLU A 238 20.42 -12.20 -4.29
CA GLU A 238 21.43 -13.22 -4.03
C GLU A 238 21.17 -14.48 -4.88
N GLY A 239 22.24 -15.08 -5.40
CA GLY A 239 22.14 -16.25 -6.27
C GLY A 239 21.56 -15.92 -7.65
N GLY A 240 20.85 -16.89 -8.25
CA GLY A 240 20.30 -16.73 -9.60
C GLY A 240 19.89 -18.04 -10.24
N ASN A 241 19.69 -18.02 -11.56
CA ASN A 241 19.16 -19.16 -12.30
C ASN A 241 17.87 -19.71 -11.67
N ASN A 242 17.87 -20.95 -11.19
CA ASN A 242 16.76 -21.65 -10.55
C ASN A 242 16.96 -21.83 -9.03
N ASN A 243 17.83 -21.02 -8.42
CA ASN A 243 18.05 -20.94 -6.98
C ASN A 243 18.49 -19.51 -6.61
N GLY A 244 17.51 -18.64 -6.36
CA GLY A 244 17.75 -17.22 -6.12
C GLY A 244 16.91 -16.68 -4.97
N MET A 245 17.34 -15.56 -4.40
CA MET A 245 16.72 -14.92 -3.26
C MET A 245 16.70 -13.41 -3.42
N TYR A 246 15.58 -12.77 -3.13
CA TYR A 246 15.52 -11.32 -2.94
C TYR A 246 15.61 -10.99 -1.46
N LYS A 247 16.45 -10.01 -1.14
CA LYS A 247 16.55 -9.46 0.20
C LYS A 247 16.70 -7.95 0.16
N PHE A 248 16.23 -7.31 1.21
CA PHE A 248 16.21 -5.85 1.32
C PHE A 248 16.59 -5.40 2.73
N ILE A 249 17.01 -4.16 2.85
CA ILE A 249 17.53 -3.55 4.07
C ILE A 249 17.12 -2.08 4.11
N LYS A 250 16.82 -1.57 5.30
CA LYS A 250 16.41 -0.19 5.55
C LYS A 250 17.58 0.65 6.10
N TYR A 251 17.67 1.89 5.65
CA TYR A 251 18.54 2.92 6.21
C TYR A 251 17.83 3.69 7.33
N ASP A 252 18.56 3.99 8.40
CA ASP A 252 18.13 4.86 9.49
C ASP A 252 18.92 6.17 9.44
N ALA A 253 18.27 7.23 8.99
CA ALA A 253 18.84 8.57 8.85
C ALA A 253 19.23 9.22 10.21
N ASN A 254 18.63 8.79 11.32
CA ASN A 254 18.98 9.30 12.65
C ASN A 254 20.39 8.86 13.05
N THR A 255 20.70 7.58 12.83
CA THR A 255 22.00 7.00 13.16
C THR A 255 23.01 7.06 12.02
N GLY A 256 22.56 7.26 10.78
CA GLY A 256 23.41 7.20 9.59
C GLY A 256 23.84 5.78 9.24
N THR A 257 23.05 4.77 9.63
CA THR A 257 23.39 3.35 9.48
C THR A 257 22.27 2.54 8.84
N TRP A 258 22.60 1.36 8.33
CA TRP A 258 21.67 0.39 7.77
C TRP A 258 21.35 -0.70 8.80
N GLY A 259 20.12 -1.23 8.74
CA GLY A 259 19.63 -2.27 9.64
C GLY A 259 20.17 -3.68 9.35
N ASN A 260 19.31 -4.68 9.52
CA ASN A 260 19.57 -6.05 9.06
C ASN A 260 18.84 -6.31 7.74
N PHE A 261 19.34 -7.28 6.98
CA PHE A 261 18.62 -7.77 5.81
C PHE A 261 17.34 -8.51 6.22
N ILE A 262 16.30 -8.33 5.43
CA ILE A 262 15.06 -9.10 5.43
C ILE A 262 15.06 -9.92 4.15
N ASP A 263 15.03 -11.24 4.30
CA ASP A 263 14.97 -12.18 3.18
C ASP A 263 13.50 -12.40 2.79
N PHE A 264 13.11 -12.01 1.58
CA PHE A 264 11.76 -12.25 1.08
C PHE A 264 11.49 -13.75 0.89
N ASN A 265 12.46 -14.46 0.32
CA ASN A 265 12.42 -15.91 0.14
C ASN A 265 13.76 -16.51 0.58
N SER A 266 13.94 -17.82 0.46
CA SER A 266 15.21 -18.46 0.81
C SER A 266 15.86 -19.14 -0.38
N LEU A 267 17.20 -19.14 -0.40
CA LEU A 267 17.96 -20.09 -1.20
C LEU A 267 17.69 -21.52 -0.72
N ASN A 268 17.86 -22.49 -1.61
CA ASN A 268 17.71 -23.93 -1.33
C ASN A 268 16.32 -24.32 -0.79
N ALA A 269 15.26 -23.70 -1.30
CA ALA A 269 13.88 -23.93 -0.86
C ALA A 269 13.47 -25.42 -0.78
N ARG A 270 14.02 -26.28 -1.65
CA ARG A 270 13.79 -27.75 -1.63
C ARG A 270 14.19 -28.46 -0.34
N ARG A 271 14.94 -27.79 0.55
CA ARG A 271 15.30 -28.35 1.87
C ARG A 271 14.13 -28.29 2.85
N GLN A 272 13.07 -27.54 2.54
CA GLN A 272 11.89 -27.46 3.37
C GLN A 272 10.95 -28.65 3.12
N PRO A 273 10.26 -29.15 4.17
CA PRO A 273 9.27 -30.21 4.01
C PRO A 273 8.19 -29.82 2.99
N GLY A 274 7.90 -30.72 2.05
CA GLY A 274 6.85 -30.51 1.04
C GLY A 274 7.25 -29.67 -0.18
N ILE A 275 8.49 -29.17 -0.26
CA ILE A 275 8.99 -28.43 -1.42
C ILE A 275 9.90 -29.34 -2.26
N GLU A 276 9.51 -29.63 -3.50
CA GLU A 276 10.24 -30.56 -4.36
C GLU A 276 11.45 -29.91 -5.04
N HIS A 277 11.31 -28.66 -5.49
CA HIS A 277 12.31 -27.98 -6.32
C HIS A 277 12.81 -26.69 -5.70
N ASN A 278 14.08 -26.35 -6.01
CA ASN A 278 14.56 -24.99 -5.84
C ASN A 278 13.89 -24.08 -6.88
N TRP A 279 13.94 -22.77 -6.64
CA TRP A 279 13.47 -21.80 -7.62
C TRP A 279 14.25 -20.48 -7.53
N GLY A 280 14.27 -19.75 -8.65
CA GLY A 280 14.80 -18.39 -8.77
C GLY A 280 13.73 -17.39 -9.14
N LEU A 281 14.01 -16.09 -8.95
CA LEU A 281 13.08 -14.99 -9.16
C LEU A 281 13.59 -14.05 -10.26
N TYR A 282 12.68 -13.66 -11.15
CA TYR A 282 12.92 -12.70 -12.23
C TYR A 282 11.78 -11.69 -12.24
N GLY A 283 12.05 -10.55 -11.63
CA GLY A 283 11.08 -9.49 -11.37
C GLY A 283 11.70 -8.47 -10.45
N ASP A 284 10.88 -7.81 -9.64
CA ASP A 284 11.31 -6.64 -8.88
C ASP A 284 10.56 -6.50 -7.56
N ILE A 285 11.19 -5.81 -6.60
CA ILE A 285 10.54 -5.25 -5.42
C ILE A 285 10.34 -3.75 -5.69
N LYS A 286 9.12 -3.26 -5.48
CA LYS A 286 8.79 -1.84 -5.63
C LYS A 286 7.99 -1.38 -4.43
N TYR A 287 8.25 -0.16 -3.99
CA TYR A 287 7.34 0.56 -3.10
C TYR A 287 6.40 1.40 -3.95
N VAL A 288 5.13 1.03 -3.97
CA VAL A 288 4.10 1.69 -4.78
C VAL A 288 2.77 1.65 -4.04
N ASN A 289 2.01 2.74 -4.12
CA ASN A 289 0.74 2.90 -3.44
C ASN A 289 0.82 2.52 -1.94
N GLY A 290 1.74 3.18 -1.25
CA GLY A 290 1.99 3.09 0.18
C GLY A 290 2.38 1.73 0.77
N LYS A 291 2.90 0.83 -0.07
CA LYS A 291 3.29 -0.52 0.35
C LYS A 291 4.53 -0.98 -0.37
N ILE A 292 5.37 -1.74 0.34
CA ILE A 292 6.37 -2.60 -0.30
C ILE A 292 5.68 -3.80 -0.92
N ARG A 293 6.00 -4.08 -2.17
CA ARG A 293 5.39 -5.18 -2.92
C ARG A 293 6.42 -5.84 -3.83
N ILE A 294 6.10 -7.04 -4.24
CA ILE A 294 6.93 -7.84 -5.13
C ILE A 294 6.08 -8.43 -6.23
N GLY A 295 6.64 -8.43 -7.44
CA GLY A 295 6.10 -9.14 -8.58
C GLY A 295 7.22 -9.78 -9.36
N PHE A 296 7.08 -11.06 -9.72
CA PHE A 296 8.11 -11.80 -10.46
C PHE A 296 7.53 -12.98 -11.25
N GLN A 297 8.35 -13.51 -12.15
CA GLN A 297 8.20 -14.84 -12.71
C GLN A 297 9.24 -15.77 -12.10
N ARG A 298 8.84 -17.00 -11.81
CA ARG A 298 9.70 -18.00 -11.16
C ARG A 298 10.47 -18.76 -12.22
N ARG A 299 11.72 -19.12 -11.97
CA ARG A 299 12.40 -20.21 -12.70
C ARG A 299 12.50 -21.41 -11.78
N LEU A 300 11.69 -22.44 -12.05
CA LEU A 300 11.66 -23.66 -11.26
C LEU A 300 12.89 -24.54 -11.59
N ALA A 301 13.38 -25.30 -10.61
CA ALA A 301 14.41 -26.30 -10.82
C ALA A 301 13.80 -27.67 -11.19
N ASP A 302 12.75 -27.66 -12.00
CA ASP A 302 12.28 -28.84 -12.72
C ASP A 302 12.76 -28.70 -14.17
N ASN A 303 13.44 -29.73 -14.67
CA ASN A 303 13.94 -29.76 -16.05
C ASN A 303 13.15 -30.78 -16.89
N ASN A 304 11.96 -31.17 -16.47
CA ASN A 304 11.12 -32.15 -17.16
C ASN A 304 9.75 -31.59 -17.57
N ASP A 305 9.42 -30.36 -17.17
CA ASP A 305 8.18 -29.69 -17.53
C ASP A 305 8.26 -29.01 -18.92
N LYS A 306 7.17 -28.33 -19.31
CA LYS A 306 7.10 -27.63 -20.59
C LYS A 306 7.93 -26.34 -20.66
N TYR A 307 8.43 -25.83 -19.54
CA TYR A 307 9.03 -24.49 -19.43
C TYR A 307 10.55 -24.53 -19.60
N MET A 308 11.05 -23.94 -20.68
CA MET A 308 12.49 -23.82 -20.92
C MET A 308 13.21 -22.96 -19.86
N TYR A 309 12.51 -21.97 -19.29
CA TYR A 309 13.08 -21.06 -18.30
C TYR A 309 12.07 -20.68 -17.22
N GLN A 310 11.44 -19.50 -17.31
CA GLN A 310 10.49 -19.05 -16.30
C GLN A 310 9.10 -19.66 -16.52
N ASN A 311 8.29 -19.65 -15.47
CA ASN A 311 6.87 -19.96 -15.46
C ASN A 311 6.16 -19.08 -14.42
N GLY A 312 4.85 -18.93 -14.57
CA GLY A 312 3.98 -18.25 -13.62
C GLY A 312 4.16 -16.74 -13.51
N VAL A 313 3.15 -16.10 -12.95
CA VAL A 313 3.17 -14.72 -12.46
C VAL A 313 2.86 -14.74 -10.97
N TYR A 314 3.72 -14.13 -10.17
CA TYR A 314 3.63 -14.15 -8.71
C TYR A 314 3.60 -12.72 -8.19
N TYR A 315 2.75 -12.44 -7.20
CA TYR A 315 2.59 -11.11 -6.63
C TYR A 315 2.19 -11.16 -5.14
N ALA A 316 2.85 -10.33 -4.34
CA ALA A 316 2.56 -10.14 -2.93
C ALA A 316 2.85 -8.70 -2.49
N TYR A 317 2.27 -8.29 -1.36
CA TYR A 317 2.52 -6.99 -0.74
C TYR A 317 2.61 -7.13 0.77
N SER A 318 3.18 -6.14 1.45
CA SER A 318 3.13 -6.01 2.90
C SER A 318 2.37 -4.73 3.29
N ASP A 319 1.57 -4.82 4.35
CA ASP A 319 0.95 -3.63 4.99
C ASP A 319 1.93 -2.90 5.92
N ASP A 320 3.03 -3.56 6.31
CA ASP A 320 4.15 -2.96 7.03
C ASP A 320 5.08 -2.28 6.02
N GLN A 321 5.17 -0.94 6.08
CA GLN A 321 5.97 -0.15 5.15
C GLN A 321 7.47 -0.48 5.18
N THR A 322 7.97 -1.14 6.24
CA THR A 322 9.36 -1.62 6.31
C THR A 322 9.56 -2.96 5.57
N GLY A 323 8.49 -3.69 5.30
CA GLY A 323 8.50 -5.03 4.73
C GLY A 323 8.93 -6.13 5.70
N ALA A 324 9.11 -5.84 6.99
CA ALA A 324 9.53 -6.83 7.96
C ALA A 324 8.43 -7.86 8.26
N THR A 325 7.17 -7.44 8.26
CA THR A 325 6.02 -8.27 8.66
C THR A 325 4.82 -8.07 7.73
N GLU A 326 3.63 -8.56 8.11
CA GLU A 326 2.34 -8.29 7.46
C GLU A 326 2.25 -8.58 5.94
N TRP A 327 3.01 -9.55 5.46
CA TRP A 327 2.96 -9.98 4.06
C TRP A 327 1.65 -10.70 3.74
N LYS A 328 1.07 -10.34 2.61
CA LYS A 328 -0.18 -10.88 2.07
C LYS A 328 -0.03 -11.21 0.60
N ASN A 329 -0.70 -12.28 0.18
CA ASN A 329 -0.83 -12.58 -1.24
C ASN A 329 -1.84 -11.63 -1.90
N HIS A 330 -2.03 -11.79 -3.21
CA HIS A 330 -2.93 -10.95 -3.99
C HIS A 330 -4.42 -11.02 -3.59
N ARG A 331 -4.83 -12.03 -2.80
CA ARG A 331 -6.18 -12.21 -2.23
C ARG A 331 -6.32 -11.63 -0.82
N GLY A 332 -5.23 -11.08 -0.25
CA GLY A 332 -5.20 -10.56 1.11
C GLY A 332 -4.95 -11.62 2.19
N GLU A 333 -4.59 -12.84 1.81
CA GLU A 333 -4.30 -13.92 2.76
C GLU A 333 -2.87 -13.74 3.31
N PRO A 334 -2.69 -13.77 4.65
CA PRO A 334 -1.39 -13.50 5.25
C PRO A 334 -0.43 -14.69 5.12
N PHE A 335 0.87 -14.38 5.00
CA PHE A 335 1.96 -15.35 5.11
C PHE A 335 3.18 -14.74 5.80
N SER A 336 4.10 -15.60 6.24
CA SER A 336 5.35 -15.17 6.90
C SER A 336 6.54 -15.33 5.96
N LEU A 337 7.53 -14.46 6.13
CA LEU A 337 8.83 -14.59 5.50
C LEU A 337 9.78 -15.49 6.33
N PRO A 338 10.75 -16.15 5.69
CA PRO A 338 10.96 -16.21 4.24
C PRO A 338 9.93 -17.12 3.53
N LEU A 339 9.54 -16.74 2.32
CA LEU A 339 8.68 -17.54 1.46
C LEU A 339 9.44 -18.74 0.88
N PHE A 340 8.92 -19.95 1.11
CA PHE A 340 9.51 -21.18 0.56
C PHE A 340 8.73 -21.76 -0.62
N ASP A 341 7.41 -21.64 -0.57
CA ASP A 341 6.50 -22.08 -1.63
C ASP A 341 5.97 -20.86 -2.38
N ALA A 342 6.46 -20.64 -3.60
CA ALA A 342 6.02 -19.52 -4.41
C ALA A 342 4.54 -19.65 -4.84
N ASP A 343 3.96 -20.86 -4.87
CA ASP A 343 2.59 -21.05 -5.35
C ASP A 343 1.55 -20.37 -4.43
N LYS A 344 1.91 -20.08 -3.17
CA LYS A 344 1.10 -19.28 -2.23
C LYS A 344 0.75 -17.88 -2.71
N ILE A 345 1.55 -17.35 -3.64
CA ILE A 345 1.40 -15.99 -4.17
C ILE A 345 1.26 -15.98 -5.70
N LYS A 346 0.95 -17.13 -6.30
CA LYS A 346 0.74 -17.25 -7.75
C LYS A 346 -0.58 -16.60 -8.15
N VAL A 347 -0.51 -15.73 -9.14
CA VAL A 347 -1.66 -15.02 -9.72
C VAL A 347 -2.24 -15.80 -10.90
N MET A 348 -1.39 -16.16 -11.86
CA MET A 348 -1.78 -16.85 -13.09
C MET A 348 -0.58 -17.55 -13.74
N GLU A 349 -0.81 -18.31 -14.79
CA GLU A 349 0.22 -19.03 -15.55
C GLU A 349 0.21 -18.60 -17.03
N PRO A 350 1.20 -17.81 -17.50
CA PRO A 350 1.28 -17.41 -18.90
C PRO A 350 1.38 -18.59 -19.86
N GLY A 351 1.96 -19.71 -19.40
CA GLY A 351 2.06 -20.94 -20.18
C GLY A 351 0.74 -21.57 -20.60
N ASP A 352 -0.39 -21.16 -20.00
CA ASP A 352 -1.72 -21.67 -20.35
C ASP A 352 -2.34 -20.94 -21.54
N TYR A 353 -1.70 -19.85 -22.00
CA TYR A 353 -2.11 -19.08 -23.18
C TYR A 353 -1.48 -19.60 -24.48
N VAL A 354 -0.74 -20.70 -24.44
CA VAL A 354 -0.14 -21.35 -25.61
C VAL A 354 -0.49 -22.83 -25.62
N GLU A 355 -0.59 -23.42 -26.82
CA GLU A 355 -1.10 -24.79 -27.00
C GLU A 355 -0.09 -25.85 -26.62
N THR A 356 1.19 -25.53 -26.76
CA THR A 356 2.28 -26.48 -26.61
C THR A 356 2.47 -26.98 -25.18
N THR A 357 2.66 -28.30 -25.06
CA THR A 357 2.87 -29.02 -23.80
C THR A 357 4.17 -29.82 -23.74
N GLY A 358 4.93 -29.86 -24.85
CA GLY A 358 6.19 -30.59 -24.92
C GLY A 358 7.25 -30.02 -23.97
N LYS A 359 8.16 -30.89 -23.51
CA LYS A 359 9.28 -30.51 -22.63
C LYS A 359 10.13 -29.40 -23.25
N ASP A 360 10.43 -28.36 -22.45
CA ASP A 360 11.22 -27.19 -22.87
C ASP A 360 10.68 -26.45 -24.12
N ARG A 361 9.37 -26.55 -24.41
CA ARG A 361 8.77 -25.95 -25.61
C ARG A 361 8.02 -24.64 -25.35
N VAL A 362 7.80 -24.27 -24.09
CA VAL A 362 7.28 -22.96 -23.67
C VAL A 362 8.42 -22.09 -23.16
N ARG A 363 8.64 -20.94 -23.80
CA ARG A 363 9.69 -20.00 -23.44
C ARG A 363 9.11 -18.71 -22.87
N ILE A 364 9.37 -18.44 -21.60
CA ILE A 364 9.01 -17.20 -20.91
C ILE A 364 10.32 -16.55 -20.45
N VAL A 365 10.74 -15.48 -21.14
CA VAL A 365 11.93 -14.66 -20.80
C VAL A 365 11.73 -13.26 -21.38
N GLY A 366 11.94 -12.23 -20.56
CA GLY A 366 11.75 -10.84 -20.97
C GLY A 366 10.27 -10.44 -20.92
N GLY A 367 9.97 -9.17 -21.20
CA GLY A 367 8.59 -8.67 -21.27
C GLY A 367 7.85 -8.54 -19.94
N PHE A 368 8.38 -9.08 -18.84
CA PHE A 368 7.75 -9.00 -17.52
C PHE A 368 8.00 -7.66 -16.81
N ASP A 369 6.95 -7.08 -16.26
CA ASP A 369 7.00 -5.95 -15.32
C ASP A 369 5.65 -5.82 -14.59
N TRP A 370 5.59 -5.03 -13.53
CA TRP A 370 4.37 -4.78 -12.78
C TRP A 370 4.35 -3.40 -12.11
N THR A 371 3.16 -2.88 -11.84
CA THR A 371 2.97 -1.63 -11.08
C THR A 371 1.63 -1.64 -10.33
N VAL A 372 1.44 -0.67 -9.44
CA VAL A 372 0.17 -0.43 -8.73
C VAL A 372 -0.13 1.06 -8.73
N THR A 373 -1.29 1.46 -9.25
CA THR A 373 -1.72 2.86 -9.29
C THR A 373 -1.99 3.41 -7.88
N ALA A 374 -2.09 4.74 -7.75
CA ALA A 374 -2.49 5.37 -6.48
C ALA A 374 -3.91 4.95 -6.02
N ASN A 375 -4.76 4.49 -6.94
CA ASN A 375 -6.09 3.97 -6.62
C ASN A 375 -6.05 2.51 -6.14
N GLY A 376 -4.91 1.82 -6.24
CA GLY A 376 -4.76 0.42 -5.87
C GLY A 376 -5.06 -0.59 -6.97
N ASP A 377 -5.13 -0.14 -8.23
CA ASP A 377 -5.22 -1.03 -9.37
C ASP A 377 -3.87 -1.71 -9.61
N VAL A 378 -3.84 -3.04 -9.65
CA VAL A 378 -2.62 -3.80 -9.90
C VAL A 378 -2.52 -4.10 -11.39
N HIS A 379 -1.35 -3.86 -11.99
CA HIS A 379 -1.06 -4.15 -13.39
C HIS A 379 0.21 -4.98 -13.49
N ILE A 380 0.15 -6.08 -14.24
CA ILE A 380 1.27 -6.99 -14.47
C ILE A 380 1.29 -7.34 -15.95
N LYS A 381 2.45 -7.21 -16.60
CA LYS A 381 2.65 -7.68 -17.96
C LYS A 381 3.56 -8.89 -17.97
N SER A 382 3.32 -9.78 -18.91
CA SER A 382 4.17 -10.95 -19.15
C SER A 382 4.17 -11.31 -20.62
N GLN A 383 5.17 -12.07 -21.07
CA GLN A 383 5.25 -12.56 -22.44
C GLN A 383 5.49 -14.06 -22.44
N VAL A 384 4.79 -14.78 -23.31
CA VAL A 384 4.96 -16.23 -23.51
C VAL A 384 5.21 -16.52 -24.99
N ARG A 385 6.20 -17.37 -25.27
CA ARG A 385 6.51 -17.85 -26.63
C ARG A 385 6.34 -19.36 -26.72
N ASP A 386 5.50 -19.76 -27.66
CA ASP A 386 5.34 -21.13 -28.13
C ASP A 386 6.40 -21.44 -29.19
N LEU A 387 7.28 -22.40 -28.92
CA LEU A 387 8.38 -22.74 -29.81
C LEU A 387 7.99 -23.74 -30.92
N ASP A 388 6.91 -24.50 -30.75
CA ASP A 388 6.42 -25.42 -31.79
C ASP A 388 5.61 -24.67 -32.83
N ASN A 389 4.75 -23.74 -32.38
CA ASN A 389 3.87 -22.99 -33.25
C ASN A 389 4.44 -21.64 -33.70
N ASN A 390 5.61 -21.24 -33.16
CA ASN A 390 6.25 -19.95 -33.40
C ASN A 390 5.31 -18.75 -33.12
N VAL A 391 4.51 -18.85 -32.06
CA VAL A 391 3.60 -17.81 -31.59
C VAL A 391 4.22 -17.11 -30.38
N THR A 392 4.17 -15.79 -30.34
CA THR A 392 4.50 -14.99 -29.14
C THR A 392 3.26 -14.21 -28.76
N LYS A 393 2.91 -14.24 -27.47
CA LYS A 393 1.79 -13.49 -26.90
C LYS A 393 2.29 -12.60 -25.78
N ASP A 394 1.97 -11.32 -25.89
CA ASP A 394 2.10 -10.35 -24.81
C ASP A 394 0.78 -10.33 -24.04
N LEU A 395 0.87 -10.45 -22.71
CA LEU A 395 -0.28 -10.56 -21.82
C LEU A 395 -0.28 -9.39 -20.85
N HIS A 396 -1.45 -8.78 -20.67
CA HIS A 396 -1.68 -7.79 -19.62
C HIS A 396 -2.68 -8.33 -18.61
N THR A 397 -2.18 -8.61 -17.41
CA THR A 397 -2.92 -9.11 -16.26
C THR A 397 -3.13 -7.98 -15.26
N TYR A 398 -4.37 -7.51 -15.10
CA TYR A 398 -4.70 -6.38 -14.23
C TYR A 398 -5.85 -6.68 -13.28
N LYS A 399 -5.88 -6.00 -12.14
CA LYS A 399 -6.91 -6.14 -11.11
C LYS A 399 -7.34 -4.74 -10.66
N PRO A 400 -8.53 -4.28 -11.08
CA PRO A 400 -9.08 -3.01 -10.61
C PRO A 400 -9.19 -2.99 -9.09
N ALA A 401 -9.07 -1.79 -8.51
CA ALA A 401 -9.31 -1.59 -7.09
C ALA A 401 -10.70 -2.12 -6.68
N GLY A 402 -10.76 -2.86 -5.56
CA GLY A 402 -11.99 -3.49 -5.09
C GLY A 402 -12.41 -4.78 -5.81
N ALA A 403 -11.81 -5.12 -6.96
CA ALA A 403 -12.07 -6.41 -7.61
C ALA A 403 -11.47 -7.57 -6.81
N THR A 404 -12.04 -8.78 -6.93
CA THR A 404 -11.56 -9.98 -6.24
C THR A 404 -10.50 -10.72 -7.05
N GLU A 405 -10.64 -10.79 -8.38
CA GLU A 405 -9.77 -11.56 -9.27
C GLU A 405 -9.08 -10.68 -10.31
N PHE A 406 -7.98 -11.19 -10.88
CA PHE A 406 -7.31 -10.56 -12.01
C PHE A 406 -8.02 -10.87 -13.34
N ILE A 407 -7.96 -9.91 -14.25
CA ILE A 407 -8.37 -10.03 -15.65
C ILE A 407 -7.09 -10.11 -16.48
N THR A 408 -7.02 -11.02 -17.44
CA THR A 408 -5.88 -11.11 -18.38
C THR A 408 -6.35 -10.89 -19.81
N SER A 409 -5.72 -9.95 -20.50
CA SER A 409 -5.94 -9.65 -21.92
C SER A 409 -4.77 -10.16 -22.76
N GLU A 410 -5.08 -10.75 -23.91
CA GLU A 410 -4.12 -11.06 -24.99
C GLU A 410 -4.01 -9.90 -26.02
N ASP A 411 -4.93 -8.94 -25.96
CA ASP A 411 -4.93 -7.74 -26.80
C ASP A 411 -4.05 -6.67 -26.15
N PHE A 412 -2.74 -6.90 -26.16
CA PHE A 412 -1.75 -6.02 -25.56
C PHE A 412 -0.50 -5.97 -26.42
N SER A 413 -0.01 -4.75 -26.70
CA SER A 413 1.12 -4.51 -27.61
C SER A 413 2.48 -4.88 -27.02
N GLY A 414 2.59 -5.00 -25.70
CA GLY A 414 3.84 -5.35 -25.02
C GLY A 414 4.94 -4.27 -25.10
N GLY A 415 6.20 -4.71 -24.97
CA GLY A 415 7.38 -3.86 -25.25
C GLY A 415 7.91 -3.04 -24.06
N ALA A 416 7.30 -1.88 -23.78
CA ALA A 416 7.82 -0.92 -22.79
C ALA A 416 7.54 -1.32 -21.33
N ALA A 417 8.34 -0.81 -20.39
CA ALA A 417 8.15 -1.04 -18.95
C ALA A 417 6.91 -0.32 -18.42
N PHE A 418 6.35 -0.82 -17.31
CA PHE A 418 5.20 -0.20 -16.66
C PHE A 418 5.62 0.86 -15.66
N TYR A 419 4.91 1.99 -15.75
CA TYR A 419 5.03 3.13 -14.86
C TYR A 419 3.65 3.57 -14.42
N THR A 420 3.57 4.35 -13.34
CA THR A 420 2.30 4.91 -12.86
C THR A 420 2.53 6.28 -12.25
N SER A 421 1.54 7.14 -12.41
CA SER A 421 1.44 8.41 -11.70
C SER A 421 -0.05 8.70 -11.51
N GLY A 422 -0.45 8.97 -10.26
CA GLY A 422 -1.86 9.13 -9.90
C GLY A 422 -2.70 7.90 -10.25
N ALA A 423 -3.82 8.14 -10.92
CA ALA A 423 -4.77 7.10 -11.33
C ALA A 423 -4.40 6.39 -12.65
N SER A 424 -3.35 6.83 -13.35
CA SER A 424 -3.01 6.32 -14.67
C SER A 424 -1.83 5.34 -14.64
N VAL A 425 -1.84 4.42 -15.59
CA VAL A 425 -0.72 3.54 -15.91
C VAL A 425 -0.12 3.96 -17.25
N PHE A 426 1.21 3.89 -17.35
CA PHE A 426 1.95 4.34 -18.52
C PHE A 426 2.89 3.25 -19.03
N LEU A 427 3.05 3.21 -20.35
CA LEU A 427 4.13 2.52 -21.04
C LEU A 427 5.03 3.57 -21.66
N ILE A 428 6.27 3.64 -21.18
CA ILE A 428 7.25 4.64 -21.63
C ILE A 428 8.45 3.88 -22.19
N GLY A 429 8.81 4.17 -23.45
CA GLY A 429 9.85 3.43 -24.14
C GLY A 429 10.31 4.10 -25.42
N LEU A 430 11.01 3.32 -26.25
CA LEU A 430 11.56 3.74 -27.53
C LEU A 430 10.89 2.97 -28.68
N ASN A 431 10.38 3.70 -29.66
CA ASN A 431 9.92 3.16 -30.94
C ASN A 431 10.87 3.65 -32.04
N ASN A 432 11.63 2.74 -32.66
CA ASN A 432 12.69 3.10 -33.62
C ASN A 432 13.66 4.19 -33.09
N GLY A 433 14.02 4.08 -31.81
CA GLY A 433 14.87 5.03 -31.09
C GLY A 433 14.20 6.35 -30.71
N ARG A 434 12.89 6.52 -30.94
CA ARG A 434 12.11 7.71 -30.55
C ARG A 434 11.34 7.45 -29.26
N VAL A 435 11.39 8.39 -28.32
CA VAL A 435 10.62 8.30 -27.08
C VAL A 435 9.12 8.36 -27.39
N TYR A 436 8.38 7.47 -26.77
CA TYR A 436 6.92 7.47 -26.78
C TYR A 436 6.36 7.24 -25.38
N VAL A 437 5.10 7.68 -25.19
CA VAL A 437 4.29 7.42 -24.00
C VAL A 437 2.94 6.91 -24.44
N GLU A 438 2.54 5.75 -23.93
CA GLU A 438 1.15 5.31 -23.94
C GLU A 438 0.57 5.42 -22.52
N LYS A 439 -0.71 5.79 -22.44
CA LYS A 439 -1.45 6.02 -21.20
C LYS A 439 -2.72 5.17 -21.21
N ALA A 440 -3.07 4.62 -20.05
CA ALA A 440 -4.38 4.03 -19.79
C ALA A 440 -4.85 4.43 -18.38
N ASP A 441 -6.16 4.37 -18.15
CA ASP A 441 -6.72 4.45 -16.81
C ASP A 441 -6.34 3.19 -16.01
N GLY A 442 -6.06 3.39 -14.72
CA GLY A 442 -5.86 2.31 -13.78
C GLY A 442 -7.02 1.30 -13.78
N GLY A 443 -6.69 0.02 -13.69
CA GLY A 443 -7.65 -1.07 -13.72
C GLY A 443 -8.21 -1.37 -15.13
N THR A 444 -7.61 -0.83 -16.20
CA THR A 444 -8.05 -1.09 -17.58
C THR A 444 -6.91 -1.59 -18.48
N ASN A 445 -7.23 -1.97 -19.71
CA ASN A 445 -6.27 -2.33 -20.77
C ASN A 445 -6.29 -1.32 -21.94
N ASN A 446 -6.85 -0.13 -21.74
CA ASN A 446 -7.13 0.83 -22.81
C ASN A 446 -5.92 1.75 -23.06
N PHE A 447 -4.80 1.18 -23.51
CA PHE A 447 -3.59 1.98 -23.79
C PHE A 447 -3.73 2.78 -25.08
N GLU A 448 -3.51 4.08 -24.98
CA GLU A 448 -3.48 5.00 -26.12
C GLU A 448 -2.13 5.72 -26.20
N ARG A 449 -1.61 5.86 -27.42
CA ARG A 449 -0.40 6.65 -27.69
C ARG A 449 -0.71 8.13 -27.51
N VAL A 450 -0.27 8.70 -26.39
CA VAL A 450 -0.51 10.11 -26.02
C VAL A 450 0.66 11.03 -26.37
N TYR A 451 1.86 10.47 -26.54
CA TYR A 451 3.04 11.18 -26.98
C TYR A 451 3.97 10.28 -27.81
N GLU A 452 4.54 10.83 -28.88
CA GLU A 452 5.64 10.21 -29.62
C GLU A 452 6.52 11.31 -30.25
N ALA A 453 7.83 11.21 -30.04
CA ALA A 453 8.77 12.14 -30.63
C ALA A 453 8.84 11.92 -32.16
N THR A 454 8.37 12.92 -32.93
CA THR A 454 8.35 12.87 -34.40
C THR A 454 9.67 13.31 -35.05
N GLY A 455 10.59 13.89 -34.27
CA GLY A 455 11.90 14.38 -34.73
C GLY A 455 12.95 14.38 -33.61
N GLY A 456 14.10 15.01 -33.84
CA GLY A 456 15.19 15.15 -32.85
C GLY A 456 16.20 14.00 -32.85
N ARG A 457 16.72 13.63 -31.68
CA ARG A 457 17.70 12.55 -31.45
C ARG A 457 17.07 11.17 -31.37
N ARG A 458 17.81 10.16 -31.79
CA ARG A 458 17.46 8.76 -31.57
C ARG A 458 18.29 8.20 -30.43
N TYR A 459 17.70 7.29 -29.68
CA TYR A 459 18.29 6.70 -28.48
C TYR A 459 18.40 5.19 -28.65
N ASP A 460 19.51 4.62 -28.17
CA ASP A 460 19.73 3.16 -28.16
C ASP A 460 18.95 2.52 -27.00
N HIS A 461 19.06 3.12 -25.81
CA HIS A 461 18.37 2.69 -24.60
C HIS A 461 18.25 3.81 -23.57
N GLY A 462 17.58 3.52 -22.47
CA GLY A 462 17.56 4.36 -21.28
C GLY A 462 16.78 3.73 -20.13
N VAL A 463 16.67 4.48 -19.04
CA VAL A 463 15.90 4.14 -17.84
C VAL A 463 15.06 5.33 -17.42
N VAL A 464 13.86 5.05 -16.89
CA VAL A 464 12.91 6.09 -16.47
C VAL A 464 12.77 6.07 -14.95
N HIS A 465 12.78 7.25 -14.35
CA HIS A 465 12.28 7.50 -13.00
C HIS A 465 11.02 8.34 -13.07
N ILE A 466 10.00 8.00 -12.28
CA ILE A 466 8.74 8.74 -12.22
C ILE A 466 8.66 9.45 -10.88
N GLU A 467 8.43 10.75 -10.91
CA GLU A 467 8.24 11.56 -9.72
C GLU A 467 7.35 12.75 -10.07
N ASN A 468 6.44 13.16 -9.17
CA ASN A 468 5.67 14.40 -9.29
C ASN A 468 4.98 14.61 -10.65
N GLY A 469 4.36 13.55 -11.20
CA GLY A 469 3.67 13.63 -12.49
C GLY A 469 4.60 13.71 -13.71
N LYS A 470 5.90 13.51 -13.54
CA LYS A 470 6.90 13.61 -14.61
C LYS A 470 7.67 12.31 -14.79
N ALA A 471 8.04 12.04 -16.03
CA ALA A 471 9.00 11.01 -16.37
C ALA A 471 10.38 11.65 -16.63
N TYR A 472 11.35 11.26 -15.81
CA TYR A 472 12.76 11.57 -15.95
C TYR A 472 13.41 10.43 -16.75
N TYR A 473 13.39 10.55 -18.07
CA TYR A 473 13.91 9.53 -18.97
C TYR A 473 15.40 9.79 -19.24
N TYR A 474 16.26 9.02 -18.58
CA TYR A 474 17.71 9.09 -18.75
C TYR A 474 18.16 8.12 -19.86
N LEU A 475 18.75 8.66 -20.92
CA LEU A 475 18.88 8.04 -22.23
C LEU A 475 20.31 8.08 -22.74
N MET A 476 20.71 7.06 -23.49
CA MET A 476 21.93 7.05 -24.31
C MET A 476 21.56 7.26 -25.78
N GLU A 477 22.18 8.25 -26.42
CA GLU A 477 21.99 8.51 -27.85
C GLU A 477 22.45 7.32 -28.69
N ASP A 478 21.71 6.97 -29.74
CA ASP A 478 22.07 5.93 -30.71
C ASP A 478 23.24 6.42 -31.57
N SER A 479 24.45 6.14 -31.09
CA SER A 479 25.71 6.59 -31.68
C SER A 479 26.70 5.42 -31.79
N SER A 480 27.93 5.72 -32.20
CA SER A 480 29.00 4.73 -32.38
C SER A 480 30.13 4.92 -31.38
N GLY A 481 30.91 3.85 -31.15
CA GLY A 481 32.03 3.88 -30.23
C GLY A 481 31.66 3.49 -28.79
N SER A 482 32.68 3.41 -27.93
CA SER A 482 32.52 3.06 -26.51
C SER A 482 32.33 4.29 -25.59
N ALA A 483 32.29 5.49 -26.16
CA ALA A 483 31.95 6.73 -25.49
C ALA A 483 30.82 7.40 -26.28
N GLN A 484 29.62 7.43 -25.69
CA GLN A 484 28.40 7.90 -26.36
C GLN A 484 27.68 8.96 -25.52
N PRO A 485 27.00 9.93 -26.15
CA PRO A 485 26.28 10.96 -25.42
C PRO A 485 25.15 10.42 -24.53
N LEU A 486 24.97 11.03 -23.35
CA LEU A 486 23.85 10.77 -22.45
C LEU A 486 22.98 12.02 -22.32
N TYR A 487 21.67 11.82 -22.27
CA TYR A 487 20.68 12.89 -22.14
C TYR A 487 19.64 12.55 -21.07
N LEU A 488 19.10 13.58 -20.44
CA LEU A 488 17.90 13.51 -19.61
C LEU A 488 16.76 14.20 -20.34
N GLN A 489 15.68 13.48 -20.60
CA GLN A 489 14.40 14.08 -20.97
C GLN A 489 13.51 14.18 -19.73
N ILE A 490 12.89 15.35 -19.54
CA ILE A 490 11.83 15.56 -18.54
C ILE A 490 10.53 15.70 -19.32
N ILE A 491 9.62 14.74 -19.11
CA ILE A 491 8.34 14.66 -19.80
C ILE A 491 7.24 14.83 -18.77
N ASP A 492 6.41 15.85 -18.93
CA ASP A 492 5.18 16.00 -18.15
C ASP A 492 4.17 14.96 -18.62
N LEU A 493 3.69 14.12 -17.70
CA LEU A 493 2.79 13.01 -17.99
C LEU A 493 1.32 13.43 -18.03
N ASP A 494 1.05 14.74 -17.94
CA ASP A 494 -0.31 15.28 -17.96
C ASP A 494 -1.20 14.54 -16.95
N VAL A 495 -0.65 14.45 -15.74
CA VAL A 495 -1.35 13.99 -14.55
C VAL A 495 -1.27 15.19 -13.64
N ASP A 496 -2.43 15.74 -13.27
CA ASP A 496 -2.48 16.88 -12.34
C ASP A 496 -1.54 16.56 -11.18
N PRO A 497 -0.39 17.25 -11.03
CA PRO A 497 0.35 17.17 -9.80
C PRO A 497 -0.67 17.60 -8.76
N VAL A 498 -0.95 16.75 -7.78
CA VAL A 498 -1.88 17.16 -6.74
C VAL A 498 -1.21 18.35 -6.08
N ASP A 499 -1.73 19.55 -6.33
CA ASP A 499 -1.10 20.77 -5.88
C ASP A 499 -1.23 20.78 -4.35
N PRO A 500 -0.10 20.73 -3.62
CA PRO A 500 -0.12 20.62 -2.16
C PRO A 500 -0.79 21.83 -1.51
N THR A 501 -0.94 22.93 -2.25
CA THR A 501 -1.55 24.18 -1.79
C THR A 501 -3.07 24.24 -2.01
N LEU A 502 -3.67 23.24 -2.64
CA LEU A 502 -5.12 23.20 -2.84
C LEU A 502 -5.86 22.95 -1.51
N PRO A 503 -7.04 23.55 -1.29
CA PRO A 503 -7.79 23.42 -0.03
C PRO A 503 -8.22 21.99 0.31
N ASN A 504 -8.38 21.13 -0.70
CA ASN A 504 -8.76 19.73 -0.56
C ASN A 504 -7.56 18.78 -0.44
N ASN A 505 -6.35 19.31 -0.25
CA ASN A 505 -5.16 18.49 -0.16
C ASN A 505 -5.18 17.56 1.06
N PHE A 506 -5.83 17.91 2.18
CA PHE A 506 -5.83 17.06 3.36
C PHE A 506 -7.19 16.45 3.69
N THR A 507 -7.19 15.15 3.93
CA THR A 507 -8.30 14.42 4.58
C THR A 507 -7.91 14.15 6.03
N ILE A 508 -8.73 14.63 6.96
CA ILE A 508 -8.53 14.45 8.39
C ILE A 508 -9.59 13.50 8.93
N GLN A 509 -9.15 12.47 9.64
CA GLN A 509 -10.02 11.51 10.31
C GLN A 509 -9.64 11.40 11.78
N SER A 510 -10.62 11.42 12.68
CA SER A 510 -10.44 11.01 14.06
C SER A 510 -11.01 9.61 14.31
N VAL A 511 -10.36 8.89 15.21
CA VAL A 511 -10.89 7.68 15.84
C VAL A 511 -11.02 7.98 17.32
N GLY A 512 -12.24 7.90 17.84
CA GLY A 512 -12.52 8.06 19.26
C GLY A 512 -11.81 7.00 20.11
N GLU A 513 -11.69 7.30 21.39
CA GLU A 513 -11.12 6.40 22.37
C GLU A 513 -11.91 5.07 22.44
N THR A 514 -11.22 3.94 22.65
CA THR A 514 -11.88 2.63 22.64
C THR A 514 -12.70 2.37 23.91
N CYS A 515 -12.24 2.90 25.04
CA CYS A 515 -12.83 2.72 26.37
C CYS A 515 -12.57 3.96 27.21
N VAL A 516 -13.47 4.28 28.14
CA VAL A 516 -13.37 5.46 29.00
C VAL A 516 -12.00 5.49 29.70
N ASP A 517 -11.34 6.65 29.66
CA ASP A 517 -10.06 6.97 30.31
C ASP A 517 -8.83 6.18 29.82
N LYS A 518 -8.87 5.59 28.62
CA LYS A 518 -7.70 4.98 27.96
C LYS A 518 -6.77 5.96 27.27
N ASN A 519 -7.26 7.14 26.91
CA ASN A 519 -6.59 8.15 26.11
C ASN A 519 -5.95 7.59 24.84
N ASN A 520 -6.61 6.65 24.17
CA ASN A 520 -6.08 5.95 23.00
C ASN A 520 -6.82 6.32 21.70
N GLY A 521 -7.36 7.53 21.64
CA GLY A 521 -7.88 8.08 20.40
C GLY A 521 -6.77 8.29 19.37
N LYS A 522 -7.16 8.41 18.11
CA LYS A 522 -6.21 8.59 17.00
C LYS A 522 -6.62 9.77 16.12
N LEU A 523 -5.63 10.49 15.61
CA LEU A 523 -5.78 11.46 14.54
C LEU A 523 -5.01 10.96 13.32
N ILE A 524 -5.70 10.79 12.20
CA ILE A 524 -5.15 10.31 10.93
C ILE A 524 -5.25 11.46 9.93
N ILE A 525 -4.11 11.89 9.40
CA ILE A 525 -4.00 12.95 8.41
C ILE A 525 -3.49 12.31 7.12
N ASN A 526 -4.19 12.51 6.02
CA ASN A 526 -3.77 12.06 4.69
C ASN A 526 -3.71 13.24 3.73
N ALA A 527 -2.58 13.43 3.06
CA ALA A 527 -2.37 14.44 2.04
C ALA A 527 -2.52 13.83 0.63
N ALA A 528 -3.22 14.54 -0.24
CA ALA A 528 -3.46 14.15 -1.61
C ALA A 528 -2.20 14.39 -2.47
N ALA A 529 -1.34 15.34 -2.09
CA ALA A 529 -0.01 15.61 -2.62
C ALA A 529 1.08 15.11 -1.67
N ALA A 530 2.17 14.56 -2.21
CA ALA A 530 3.37 14.29 -1.41
C ALA A 530 4.18 15.58 -1.28
N PHE A 531 4.41 16.06 -0.07
CA PHE A 531 5.19 17.27 0.21
C PHE A 531 5.69 17.25 1.66
N ASN A 532 6.74 17.99 2.00
CA ASN A 532 7.20 18.08 3.38
C ASN A 532 6.20 18.91 4.21
N TYR A 533 5.39 18.22 5.01
CA TYR A 533 4.42 18.83 5.89
C TYR A 533 4.88 18.78 7.34
N THR A 534 4.52 19.81 8.09
CA THR A 534 4.73 19.89 9.53
C THR A 534 3.39 20.19 10.19
N THR A 535 3.07 19.50 11.30
CA THR A 535 1.90 19.83 12.13
C THR A 535 2.28 19.78 13.60
N THR A 536 1.57 20.53 14.43
CA THR A 536 1.78 20.52 15.89
C THR A 536 0.49 20.13 16.60
N ILE A 537 0.52 19.01 17.34
CA ILE A 537 -0.59 18.52 18.16
C ILE A 537 -0.10 18.45 19.61
N ASN A 538 -0.85 19.04 20.56
CA ASN A 538 -0.48 19.07 21.99
C ASN A 538 0.93 19.59 22.31
N GLY A 539 1.50 20.44 21.44
CA GLY A 539 2.85 20.97 21.61
C GLY A 539 3.97 20.05 21.12
N GLU A 540 3.65 18.86 20.59
CA GLU A 540 4.59 18.01 19.86
C GLU A 540 4.50 18.30 18.36
N THR A 541 5.66 18.41 17.72
CA THR A 541 5.78 18.63 16.27
C THR A 541 5.96 17.31 15.55
N TYR A 542 5.18 17.13 14.49
CA TYR A 542 5.21 15.95 13.64
C TYR A 542 5.49 16.36 12.19
N ASN A 543 6.43 15.66 11.57
CA ASN A 543 6.78 15.83 10.16
C ASN A 543 6.27 14.63 9.37
N PHE A 544 5.69 14.88 8.19
CA PHE A 544 5.17 13.82 7.33
C PHE A 544 5.17 14.22 5.85
N ILE A 545 5.22 13.25 4.95
CA ILE A 545 5.25 13.51 3.49
C ILE A 545 3.89 13.28 2.85
N LYS A 546 3.21 12.19 3.22
CA LYS A 546 1.94 11.77 2.61
C LYS A 546 0.84 11.62 3.63
N ASP A 547 1.13 10.97 4.74
CA ASP A 547 0.17 10.73 5.80
C ASP A 547 0.88 10.63 7.14
N ILE A 548 0.10 10.78 8.20
CA ILE A 548 0.54 10.50 9.57
C ILE A 548 -0.62 10.03 10.40
N THR A 549 -0.35 9.05 11.28
CA THR A 549 -1.27 8.65 12.35
C THR A 549 -0.64 9.00 13.69
N ILE A 550 -1.33 9.86 14.45
CA ILE A 550 -0.95 10.25 15.80
C ILE A 550 -1.86 9.47 16.75
N GLU A 551 -1.27 8.59 17.54
CA GLU A 551 -1.95 7.70 18.48
C GLU A 551 -1.91 8.24 19.91
N ASP A 552 -2.57 7.54 20.83
CA ASP A 552 -2.58 7.86 22.26
C ASP A 552 -3.04 9.28 22.60
N LEU A 553 -4.01 9.79 21.83
CA LEU A 553 -4.63 11.07 22.06
C LEU A 553 -5.83 10.95 23.02
N PRO A 554 -5.86 11.74 24.12
CA PRO A 554 -7.05 11.87 24.95
C PRO A 554 -8.29 12.33 24.17
N PRO A 555 -9.51 11.96 24.59
CA PRO A 555 -10.73 12.58 24.07
C PRO A 555 -10.70 14.10 24.21
N GLY A 556 -11.15 14.81 23.18
CA GLY A 556 -11.13 16.27 23.16
C GLY A 556 -11.17 16.86 21.76
N THR A 557 -11.26 18.19 21.70
CA THR A 557 -11.21 18.96 20.45
C THR A 557 -9.80 19.48 20.22
N TYR A 558 -9.25 19.15 19.05
CA TYR A 558 -7.89 19.47 18.63
C TYR A 558 -7.94 20.51 17.52
N ASN A 559 -7.28 21.64 17.78
CA ASN A 559 -7.06 22.70 16.82
C ASN A 559 -5.61 22.68 16.37
N PHE A 560 -5.38 22.51 15.08
CA PHE A 560 -4.03 22.39 14.54
C PHE A 560 -3.94 22.93 13.12
N CYS A 561 -2.72 23.25 12.71
CA CYS A 561 -2.43 23.66 11.34
C CYS A 561 -1.39 22.73 10.75
N ILE A 562 -1.56 22.43 9.47
CA ILE A 562 -0.58 21.72 8.66
C ILE A 562 0.15 22.78 7.83
N ASP A 563 1.44 22.91 8.09
CA ASP A 563 2.39 23.79 7.42
C ASP A 563 3.13 23.02 6.32
N MET A 564 3.56 23.74 5.28
CA MET A 564 4.31 23.21 4.15
C MET A 564 5.73 23.81 4.17
N ASP A 565 6.76 22.98 4.21
CA ASP A 565 8.15 23.46 4.26
C ASP A 565 8.47 24.33 3.04
N GLY A 566 8.99 25.53 3.29
CA GLY A 566 9.33 26.50 2.24
C GLY A 566 8.13 27.27 1.66
N ILE A 567 6.90 26.99 2.10
CA ILE A 567 5.69 27.72 1.69
C ILE A 567 5.07 28.38 2.93
N ASN A 568 5.02 29.72 2.97
CA ASN A 568 4.35 30.47 4.05
C ASN A 568 2.82 30.41 3.95
N ARG A 569 2.25 29.20 4.01
CA ARG A 569 0.80 28.96 3.99
C ARG A 569 0.46 27.73 4.81
N SER A 570 -0.49 27.88 5.73
CA SER A 570 -0.96 26.84 6.64
C SER A 570 -2.43 26.50 6.36
N ASN A 571 -2.79 25.22 6.45
CA ASN A 571 -4.19 24.79 6.44
C ASN A 571 -4.58 24.32 7.83
N CYS A 572 -5.56 24.97 8.45
CA CYS A 572 -5.94 24.72 9.83
C CYS A 572 -7.26 23.95 9.93
N TYR A 573 -7.31 23.02 10.89
CA TYR A 573 -8.40 22.08 11.10
C TYR A 573 -8.80 22.06 12.57
N GLU A 574 -10.09 21.82 12.80
CA GLU A 574 -10.64 21.47 14.10
C GLU A 574 -11.22 20.06 13.99
N VAL A 575 -10.75 19.16 14.84
CA VAL A 575 -11.24 17.78 14.91
C VAL A 575 -11.53 17.39 16.33
N THR A 576 -12.64 16.68 16.53
CA THR A 576 -13.00 16.11 17.84
C THR A 576 -12.70 14.62 17.86
N ILE A 577 -11.93 14.20 18.87
CA ILE A 577 -11.75 12.81 19.25
C ILE A 577 -12.81 12.51 20.31
N GLU A 578 -13.79 11.70 19.93
CA GLU A 578 -14.92 11.35 20.80
C GLU A 578 -14.46 10.49 21.99
N ALA A 579 -15.04 10.76 23.16
CA ALA A 579 -14.88 9.90 24.33
C ALA A 579 -15.63 8.59 24.13
N ALA A 580 -15.13 7.51 24.70
CA ALA A 580 -15.89 6.27 24.75
C ALA A 580 -17.16 6.44 25.60
N GLN A 581 -18.23 5.74 25.23
CA GLN A 581 -19.48 5.73 25.99
C GLN A 581 -19.66 4.40 26.72
N ASP A 582 -20.16 4.45 27.95
CA ASP A 582 -20.61 3.27 28.68
C ASP A 582 -21.84 2.64 28.04
N LEU A 583 -22.08 1.36 28.30
CA LEU A 583 -23.30 0.66 27.91
C LEU A 583 -24.46 1.13 28.81
N THR A 584 -25.41 1.85 28.21
CA THR A 584 -26.62 2.29 28.92
C THR A 584 -27.87 1.85 28.18
N GLY A 585 -28.99 1.76 28.90
CA GLY A 585 -30.24 1.30 28.34
C GLY A 585 -31.28 0.98 29.41
N LYS A 586 -32.39 0.39 28.98
CA LYS A 586 -33.53 0.07 29.83
C LYS A 586 -34.01 -1.35 29.56
N ILE A 587 -34.40 -2.05 30.64
CA ILE A 587 -35.08 -3.33 30.58
C ILE A 587 -36.47 -3.14 31.20
N GLU A 588 -37.51 -3.09 30.38
CA GLU A 588 -38.91 -3.01 30.82
C GLU A 588 -39.58 -4.38 30.77
N VAL A 589 -40.41 -4.70 31.77
CA VAL A 589 -41.06 -6.01 31.84
C VAL A 589 -42.55 -5.82 31.69
N SER A 590 -43.16 -6.57 30.78
CA SER A 590 -44.61 -6.62 30.57
C SER A 590 -45.06 -8.06 30.45
N LYS A 591 -45.90 -8.50 31.40
CA LYS A 591 -46.36 -9.91 31.51
C LYS A 591 -45.18 -10.88 31.59
N GLN A 592 -44.92 -11.67 30.54
CA GLN A 592 -43.83 -12.66 30.47
C GLN A 592 -42.76 -12.28 29.45
N SER A 593 -42.68 -11.00 29.07
CA SER A 593 -41.69 -10.50 28.12
C SER A 593 -40.90 -9.34 28.72
N ALA A 594 -39.57 -9.37 28.57
CA ALA A 594 -38.70 -8.25 28.88
C ALA A 594 -38.27 -7.57 27.57
N ASN A 595 -38.62 -6.29 27.45
CA ASN A 595 -38.24 -5.42 26.35
C ASN A 595 -36.96 -4.68 26.73
N VAL A 596 -35.90 -4.92 25.98
CA VAL A 596 -34.59 -4.29 26.16
C VAL A 596 -34.45 -3.18 25.13
N SER A 597 -34.07 -1.99 25.58
CA SER A 597 -33.69 -0.85 24.74
C SER A 597 -32.31 -0.34 25.15
N VAL A 598 -31.31 -0.61 24.31
CA VAL A 598 -29.94 -0.11 24.46
C VAL A 598 -29.88 1.32 23.92
N GLN A 599 -29.40 2.25 24.74
CA GLN A 599 -29.23 3.67 24.38
C GLN A 599 -27.81 3.97 23.89
N THR A 600 -26.79 3.44 24.57
CA THR A 600 -25.36 3.62 24.24
C THR A 600 -24.62 2.30 24.41
N GLY A 601 -23.51 2.10 23.68
CA GLY A 601 -22.72 0.85 23.67
C GLY A 601 -22.57 0.25 22.26
N LYS A 602 -21.47 -0.49 22.02
CA LYS A 602 -21.15 -1.02 20.69
C LYS A 602 -21.56 -2.49 20.54
N GLY A 603 -22.35 -2.76 19.49
CA GLY A 603 -22.79 -4.11 19.14
C GLY A 603 -21.68 -4.98 18.51
N PRO A 604 -21.90 -6.30 18.38
CA PRO A 604 -23.12 -6.99 18.80
C PRO A 604 -23.23 -7.09 20.33
N TYR A 605 -24.46 -7.08 20.84
CA TYR A 605 -24.76 -7.23 22.25
C TYR A 605 -24.96 -8.70 22.60
N THR A 606 -24.24 -9.18 23.61
CA THR A 606 -24.40 -10.53 24.14
C THR A 606 -25.52 -10.55 25.18
N VAL A 607 -26.56 -11.33 24.91
CA VAL A 607 -27.73 -11.47 25.79
C VAL A 607 -27.61 -12.72 26.63
N ILE A 608 -27.56 -12.56 27.94
CA ILE A 608 -27.35 -13.64 28.91
C ILE A 608 -28.57 -13.72 29.84
N LYS A 609 -29.08 -14.95 30.04
CA LYS A 609 -30.19 -15.25 30.94
C LYS A 609 -29.76 -16.33 31.92
N ASN A 610 -29.84 -16.04 33.22
CA ASN A 610 -29.44 -16.94 34.30
C ASN A 610 -28.02 -17.51 34.13
N GLY A 611 -27.08 -16.68 33.68
CA GLY A 611 -25.69 -17.06 33.43
C GLY A 611 -25.43 -17.80 32.11
N LYS A 612 -26.46 -18.12 31.32
CA LYS A 612 -26.30 -18.76 30.00
C LYS A 612 -26.49 -17.73 28.88
N GLN A 613 -25.53 -17.65 27.97
CA GLN A 613 -25.67 -16.88 26.73
C GLN A 613 -26.80 -17.45 25.88
N LEU A 614 -27.75 -16.60 25.49
CA LEU A 614 -28.86 -16.97 24.63
C LEU A 614 -28.54 -16.72 23.15
N PHE A 615 -28.12 -15.50 22.83
CA PHE A 615 -27.77 -15.07 21.48
C PHE A 615 -26.96 -13.76 21.51
N GLU A 616 -26.48 -13.36 20.33
CA GLU A 616 -25.90 -12.04 20.08
C GLU A 616 -26.75 -11.30 19.05
N THR A 617 -26.88 -9.98 19.21
CA THR A 617 -27.69 -9.16 18.29
C THR A 617 -27.08 -7.78 18.08
N TYR A 618 -27.20 -7.24 16.88
CA TYR A 618 -26.90 -5.84 16.58
C TYR A 618 -28.09 -4.91 16.81
N GLN A 619 -29.28 -5.46 17.11
CA GLN A 619 -30.47 -4.67 17.35
C GLN A 619 -30.40 -4.01 18.72
N SER A 620 -30.52 -2.68 18.78
CA SER A 620 -30.61 -1.95 20.04
C SER A 620 -31.96 -2.10 20.74
N ASN A 621 -32.97 -2.66 20.07
CA ASN A 621 -34.27 -2.95 20.67
C ASN A 621 -34.65 -4.40 20.37
N PHE A 622 -34.92 -5.18 21.41
CA PHE A 622 -35.35 -6.56 21.28
C PHE A 622 -36.15 -6.99 22.52
N SER A 623 -36.89 -8.09 22.39
CA SER A 623 -37.63 -8.69 23.49
C SER A 623 -37.18 -10.12 23.74
N LEU A 624 -37.33 -10.57 24.98
CA LEU A 624 -37.08 -11.95 25.36
C LEU A 624 -38.15 -12.45 26.33
N ASP A 625 -38.48 -13.73 26.23
CA ASP A 625 -39.40 -14.36 27.16
C ASP A 625 -38.74 -14.56 28.52
N VAL A 626 -39.45 -14.14 29.57
CA VAL A 626 -38.96 -14.13 30.95
C VAL A 626 -39.98 -14.73 31.92
N ASN A 627 -39.45 -15.44 32.89
CA ASN A 627 -40.14 -15.95 34.06
C ASN A 627 -39.79 -15.13 35.28
N HIS A 628 -40.62 -15.23 36.31
CA HIS A 628 -40.32 -14.63 37.61
C HIS A 628 -39.01 -15.22 38.17
N GLY A 629 -38.11 -14.34 38.61
CA GLY A 629 -36.80 -14.70 39.15
C GLY A 629 -35.65 -14.71 38.15
N ASP A 630 -35.92 -14.64 36.84
CA ASP A 630 -34.86 -14.64 35.83
C ASP A 630 -33.91 -13.43 35.99
N LYS A 631 -32.60 -13.64 35.86
CA LYS A 631 -31.58 -12.59 35.80
C LYS A 631 -31.14 -12.38 34.35
N ILE A 632 -31.39 -11.19 33.83
CA ILE A 632 -31.04 -10.79 32.46
C ILE A 632 -29.80 -9.90 32.51
N GLN A 633 -28.77 -10.24 31.76
CA GLN A 633 -27.54 -9.47 31.61
C GLN A 633 -27.29 -9.18 30.13
N ILE A 634 -26.95 -7.93 29.81
CA ILE A 634 -26.61 -7.48 28.46
C ILE A 634 -25.17 -6.94 28.49
N LYS A 635 -24.31 -7.44 27.60
CA LYS A 635 -22.92 -6.99 27.43
C LYS A 635 -22.72 -6.42 26.04
N SER A 636 -21.90 -5.38 25.92
CA SER A 636 -21.38 -4.88 24.65
C SER A 636 -20.28 -5.78 24.10
N LYS A 637 -19.94 -5.58 22.83
CA LYS A 637 -18.75 -6.19 22.20
C LYS A 637 -17.47 -5.79 22.91
N GLU A 638 -17.35 -4.51 23.24
CA GLU A 638 -16.19 -3.96 23.93
C GLU A 638 -16.36 -4.21 25.43
N ALA A 639 -15.52 -5.07 26.02
CA ALA A 639 -15.65 -5.55 27.40
C ALA A 639 -15.59 -4.43 28.46
N CYS A 640 -15.01 -3.29 28.11
CA CYS A 640 -14.82 -2.14 28.99
C CYS A 640 -16.06 -1.24 29.13
N GLN A 641 -17.07 -1.34 28.26
CA GLN A 641 -18.27 -0.49 28.36
C GLN A 641 -19.26 -0.98 29.43
N GLY A 642 -18.91 -2.02 30.21
CA GLY A 642 -19.71 -2.53 31.31
C GLY A 642 -20.83 -3.50 30.88
N GLU A 643 -21.75 -3.77 31.82
CA GLU A 643 -22.90 -4.65 31.61
C GLU A 643 -24.18 -4.06 32.22
N MET A 644 -25.32 -4.27 31.56
CA MET A 644 -26.63 -3.98 32.14
C MET A 644 -27.19 -5.25 32.77
N GLU A 645 -27.76 -5.15 33.97
CA GLU A 645 -28.36 -6.29 34.66
C GLU A 645 -29.75 -5.95 35.23
N LYS A 646 -30.70 -6.88 35.10
CA LYS A 646 -32.00 -6.82 35.80
C LYS A 646 -32.50 -8.20 36.21
N THR A 647 -32.96 -8.32 37.45
CA THR A 647 -33.74 -9.47 37.93
C THR A 647 -35.24 -9.23 37.70
N ILE A 648 -35.92 -10.19 37.09
CA ILE A 648 -37.31 -10.10 36.68
C ILE A 648 -38.24 -10.39 37.86
N ASN A 649 -39.08 -9.42 38.22
CA ASN A 649 -40.11 -9.56 39.26
C ASN A 649 -41.51 -9.34 38.68
N LEU A 650 -42.16 -10.44 38.27
CA LEU A 650 -43.52 -10.41 37.72
C LEU A 650 -44.65 -10.17 38.75
N LEU A 651 -44.33 -10.07 40.05
CA LEU A 651 -45.33 -9.92 41.10
C LEU A 651 -45.70 -8.46 41.39
N GLN A 652 -44.98 -7.48 40.82
CA GLN A 652 -45.22 -6.06 41.09
C GLN A 652 -46.53 -5.54 40.46
N ASP A 653 -47.05 -6.18 39.41
CA ASP A 653 -48.24 -5.74 38.66
C ASP A 653 -49.43 -6.72 38.75
N LEU A 654 -49.55 -7.45 39.86
CA LEU A 654 -50.64 -8.41 40.06
C LEU A 654 -52.02 -7.74 39.95
N LYS A 655 -52.91 -8.37 39.17
CA LYS A 655 -54.29 -7.94 38.98
C LYS A 655 -55.26 -9.06 39.34
N ALA A 656 -56.43 -8.66 39.83
CA ALA A 656 -57.55 -9.56 40.09
C ALA A 656 -58.69 -9.33 39.09
N TYR A 657 -59.31 -10.41 38.61
CA TYR A 657 -60.40 -10.39 37.65
C TYR A 657 -61.49 -11.43 38.00
N PRO A 658 -62.79 -11.14 37.78
CA PRO A 658 -63.34 -9.83 37.46
C PRO A 658 -63.23 -8.88 38.65
N ASN A 659 -63.12 -7.58 38.39
CA ASN A 659 -63.09 -6.56 39.43
C ASN A 659 -63.70 -5.26 38.88
N PRO A 660 -64.96 -4.90 39.23
CA PRO A 660 -65.78 -5.47 40.31
C PRO A 660 -66.32 -6.90 40.10
N SER A 661 -66.60 -7.63 41.19
CA SER A 661 -67.16 -8.99 41.20
C SER A 661 -68.32 -9.16 42.21
N THR A 662 -69.14 -10.21 42.06
CA THR A 662 -70.14 -10.63 43.07
C THR A 662 -69.52 -11.33 44.28
N GLY A 663 -68.21 -11.58 44.26
CA GLY A 663 -67.47 -12.16 45.38
C GLY A 663 -66.32 -13.07 44.97
N LEU A 664 -66.31 -13.58 43.74
CA LEU A 664 -65.25 -14.45 43.23
C LEU A 664 -64.21 -13.66 42.43
N PHE A 665 -62.95 -13.73 42.83
CA PHE A 665 -61.83 -13.07 42.15
C PHE A 665 -60.76 -14.10 41.78
N GLU A 666 -60.21 -14.00 40.59
CA GLU A 666 -59.02 -14.73 40.16
C GLU A 666 -57.84 -13.77 40.07
N MET A 667 -56.75 -14.13 40.73
CA MET A 667 -55.45 -13.46 40.57
C MET A 667 -54.54 -14.34 39.74
N TYR A 668 -53.97 -13.77 38.70
CA TYR A 668 -52.97 -14.45 37.88
C TYR A 668 -51.62 -14.35 38.58
N ILE A 669 -51.06 -15.50 38.98
CA ILE A 669 -49.76 -15.61 39.64
C ILE A 669 -48.79 -16.30 38.67
N PRO A 670 -47.51 -15.92 38.61
CA PRO A 670 -46.51 -16.63 37.81
C PRO A 670 -46.52 -18.14 38.09
N ASN A 671 -46.46 -18.96 37.01
CA ASN A 671 -46.51 -20.43 37.10
C ASN A 671 -45.39 -21.06 37.94
N SER A 672 -44.31 -20.33 38.21
CA SER A 672 -43.19 -20.78 39.05
C SER A 672 -43.45 -20.69 40.56
N ILE A 673 -44.64 -20.19 40.97
CA ILE A 673 -45.00 -20.02 42.38
C ILE A 673 -46.15 -20.96 42.71
N ASP A 674 -45.86 -21.98 43.51
CA ASP A 674 -46.84 -23.01 43.88
C ASP A 674 -47.82 -22.54 44.96
N THR A 675 -47.36 -21.66 45.85
CA THR A 675 -48.18 -21.13 46.96
C THR A 675 -47.94 -19.65 47.18
N ILE A 676 -48.96 -18.92 47.61
CA ILE A 676 -48.88 -17.49 47.89
C ILE A 676 -49.68 -17.12 49.14
N ASP A 677 -49.06 -16.34 50.01
CA ASP A 677 -49.67 -15.86 51.26
C ASP A 677 -50.41 -14.56 51.02
N LEU A 678 -51.72 -14.56 51.28
CA LEU A 678 -52.60 -13.43 51.06
C LEU A 678 -53.32 -13.01 52.34
N GLU A 679 -53.34 -11.71 52.59
CA GLU A 679 -54.16 -11.07 53.61
C GLU A 679 -55.16 -10.14 52.94
N VAL A 680 -56.44 -10.22 53.32
CA VAL A 680 -57.50 -9.39 52.76
C VAL A 680 -58.05 -8.50 53.86
N TYR A 681 -58.02 -7.20 53.63
CA TYR A 681 -58.52 -6.18 54.55
C TYR A 681 -59.76 -5.52 53.98
N ASN A 682 -60.73 -5.15 54.83
CA ASN A 682 -61.81 -4.25 54.44
C ASN A 682 -61.34 -2.78 54.49
N ILE A 683 -62.23 -1.84 54.12
CA ILE A 683 -61.92 -0.41 54.11
C ILE A 683 -61.65 0.19 55.51
N GLN A 684 -62.07 -0.49 56.58
CA GLN A 684 -61.75 -0.13 57.97
C GLN A 684 -60.42 -0.77 58.45
N SER A 685 -59.60 -1.31 57.54
CA SER A 685 -58.35 -2.00 57.84
C SER A 685 -58.51 -3.23 58.74
N GLN A 686 -59.71 -3.81 58.82
CA GLN A 686 -59.94 -5.05 59.55
C GLN A 686 -59.55 -6.25 58.67
N LEU A 687 -58.81 -7.20 59.24
CA LEU A 687 -58.42 -8.43 58.56
C LEU A 687 -59.64 -9.35 58.38
N VAL A 688 -59.91 -9.73 57.14
CA VAL A 688 -61.09 -10.49 56.72
C VAL A 688 -60.72 -11.93 56.35
N VAL A 689 -59.55 -12.11 55.74
CA VAL A 689 -58.96 -13.40 55.34
C VAL A 689 -57.45 -13.30 55.52
N SER A 690 -56.82 -14.31 56.11
CA SER A 690 -55.37 -14.52 56.06
C SER A 690 -55.14 -16.01 55.82
N LYS A 691 -54.56 -16.35 54.68
CA LYS A 691 -54.39 -17.74 54.27
C LYS A 691 -53.31 -17.88 53.19
N THR A 692 -52.61 -19.01 53.20
CA THR A 692 -51.81 -19.51 52.08
C THR A 692 -52.72 -20.14 51.03
N PHE A 693 -52.60 -19.70 49.79
CA PHE A 693 -53.34 -20.23 48.65
C PHE A 693 -52.39 -21.02 47.75
N THR A 694 -52.80 -22.21 47.31
CA THR A 694 -52.11 -22.95 46.26
C THR A 694 -52.50 -22.39 44.90
N ALA A 695 -51.52 -22.08 44.07
CA ALA A 695 -51.76 -21.68 42.69
C ALA A 695 -52.03 -22.92 41.84
N SER A 696 -53.08 -22.89 41.02
CA SER A 696 -53.40 -23.95 40.07
C SER A 696 -53.47 -23.34 38.68
N ALA A 697 -52.65 -23.84 37.75
CA ALA A 697 -52.53 -23.33 36.39
C ALA A 697 -52.31 -21.79 36.32
N GLY A 698 -51.44 -21.25 37.18
CA GLY A 698 -51.09 -19.82 37.21
C GLY A 698 -52.19 -18.92 37.79
N LYS A 699 -53.14 -19.49 38.52
CA LYS A 699 -54.27 -18.74 39.11
C LYS A 699 -54.46 -19.06 40.58
N VAL A 700 -54.83 -18.04 41.32
CA VAL A 700 -55.32 -18.15 42.70
C VAL A 700 -56.74 -17.59 42.76
N GLN A 701 -57.66 -18.39 43.29
CA GLN A 701 -59.05 -18.01 43.42
C GLN A 701 -59.34 -17.54 44.85
N LEU A 702 -59.80 -16.30 44.97
CA LEU A 702 -60.21 -15.68 46.22
C LEU A 702 -61.73 -15.52 46.23
N ASN A 703 -62.41 -16.22 47.16
CA ASN A 703 -63.85 -16.14 47.34
C ASN A 703 -64.23 -15.28 48.56
N LEU A 704 -64.94 -14.18 48.30
CA LEU A 704 -65.51 -13.24 49.26
C LEU A 704 -67.06 -13.18 49.16
N GLU A 705 -67.72 -14.14 48.52
CA GLU A 705 -69.19 -14.19 48.33
C GLU A 705 -69.96 -14.09 49.65
N ASN A 706 -69.43 -14.67 50.72
CA ASN A 706 -70.04 -14.63 52.07
C ASN A 706 -69.64 -13.39 52.91
N LYS A 707 -68.94 -12.42 52.32
CA LYS A 707 -68.53 -11.16 53.00
C LYS A 707 -69.40 -9.97 52.59
N PRO A 708 -69.48 -8.87 53.35
CA PRO A 708 -70.27 -7.70 52.95
C PRO A 708 -69.86 -7.11 51.58
N LYS A 709 -70.78 -6.43 50.89
CA LYS A 709 -70.43 -5.64 49.69
C LYS A 709 -69.54 -4.47 50.09
N GLY A 710 -68.55 -4.13 49.27
CA GLY A 710 -67.60 -3.07 49.60
C GLY A 710 -66.24 -3.19 48.93
N ILE A 711 -65.31 -2.34 49.36
CA ILE A 711 -63.92 -2.32 48.89
C ILE A 711 -63.06 -3.16 49.83
N TYR A 712 -62.22 -4.00 49.24
CA TYR A 712 -61.23 -4.80 49.93
C TYR A 712 -59.83 -4.52 49.38
N PHE A 713 -58.81 -4.72 50.20
CA PHE A 713 -57.41 -4.65 49.79
C PHE A 713 -56.75 -5.99 50.08
N VAL A 714 -56.27 -6.65 49.03
CA VAL A 714 -55.46 -7.87 49.14
C VAL A 714 -54.00 -7.44 49.26
N LYS A 715 -53.37 -7.77 50.37
CA LYS A 715 -51.93 -7.70 50.56
C LYS A 715 -51.33 -9.05 50.21
N VAL A 716 -50.43 -9.05 49.24
CA VAL A 716 -49.61 -10.19 48.86
C VAL A 716 -48.33 -10.12 49.70
N ASN A 717 -48.10 -11.11 50.55
CA ASN A 717 -46.97 -11.13 51.48
C ASN A 717 -45.69 -11.57 50.76
N LEU A 718 -44.97 -10.60 50.21
CA LEU A 718 -43.64 -10.74 49.62
C LEU A 718 -42.64 -9.91 50.44
N GLU A 719 -41.33 -10.02 50.17
CA GLU A 719 -40.31 -9.15 50.79
C GLU A 719 -40.66 -7.66 50.67
N LYS A 720 -41.25 -7.26 49.53
CA LYS A 720 -41.96 -5.98 49.36
C LYS A 720 -43.44 -6.27 49.12
N PRO A 721 -44.35 -5.98 50.08
CA PRO A 721 -45.76 -6.27 49.94
C PRO A 721 -46.41 -5.57 48.75
N VAL A 722 -47.24 -6.28 48.00
CA VAL A 722 -48.02 -5.74 46.87
C VAL A 722 -49.49 -5.69 47.26
N PHE A 723 -50.16 -4.57 46.97
CA PHE A 723 -51.56 -4.37 47.33
C PHE A 723 -52.47 -4.31 46.10
N ILE A 724 -53.53 -5.10 46.12
CA ILE A 724 -54.53 -5.17 45.05
C ILE A 724 -55.87 -4.71 45.62
N LYS A 725 -56.46 -3.65 45.04
CA LYS A 725 -57.81 -3.19 45.40
C LYS A 725 -58.85 -4.06 44.71
N LEU A 726 -59.80 -4.61 45.47
CA LEU A 726 -60.96 -5.36 44.99
C LEU A 726 -62.26 -4.63 45.31
N ILE A 727 -63.24 -4.75 44.42
CA ILE A 727 -64.58 -4.17 44.57
C ILE A 727 -65.60 -5.30 44.50
N LYS A 728 -66.29 -5.57 45.61
CA LYS A 728 -67.40 -6.51 45.66
C LYS A 728 -68.73 -5.75 45.56
N LYS A 729 -69.52 -6.02 44.51
CA LYS A 729 -70.78 -5.31 44.20
C LYS A 729 -72.06 -6.01 44.64
#